data_AF-A0AAV5I7Q7-F1
#
_entry.id   AF-A0AAV5I7Q7-F1
#
_cell.length_a   1.000
_cell.length_b   1.000
_cell.length_c   1.000
_cell.angle_alpha   90.00
_cell.angle_beta   90.00
_cell.angle_gamma   90.00
#
_symmetry.space_group_name_H-M   'P 1'
#
loop_
_entity.id
_entity.type
_entity.pdbx_description
1 polymer ?
#
loop_
_entity_poly.entity_id
_entity_poly.type
_entity_poly.pdbx_seq_one_letter_code
_entity_poly.pdbx_strand_id
1 'polypeptide(L)'
;MNRVVRTTLRVRLGDIVTVQLFPEIKFGKRVHILPLDDSIEGISGNLFDTYLKPYFLEQYRPVKKGDLFLVRGGLRSVEFKMVETDPEEYCVVAPITEIFWEGEAVKREDEERLDGVGYDDIGGVRKQLGQIRELMELPLRHPQLFKNIGVKPPKGILLYGPPGTGKTLIAKAIANETGAFFICINGPEIMSGMAGESEANLRKAFEKAEANAPSIIFMDEIDSIAPKREKTHGEVEKRIVSQLLTLMDGLKARAHVIVIGATNRPNSIDPALRRFGRFDREIDIGVPDEVGRLEVLHIHTRKMRITEDVCLERVAKDTHGYVGADLASLCTEAALQCIREKMDVIDVEAETTDAEILNSMFVTNEHFKTALGFSNPSALRETFVEVPDVTWDDIGGLESVKRELQETVQYPVEHPEKFEKFGMSPSRGVLFYGPPGCGKTLLAKAIANECQANFISIKGPELLTMWFGESEANVRDLFDKARQSAPCVLFFDELDSIAIQRGNSIGDAGGAADRVLNQLLTEMDGLSAKKTVFIIGATNRPDIIDPALLRPGRLDQLIFIPLPDEASRYKIFTSCLRKSPVSHHVDFETLAKITEGFSGADITEICQRACKYAIREDIEKDIFREKDMNRPSIEEDANEAAEIKLSHFVEALKFARRSVSDADMLRYIEFAKTLQDSRSIYSTKLSEAVMEGLKSTESKPLASPDDCSGLYD
;
A
#
# COMPACT_ATOMS: atom_id res chain seq x y z
N MET A 1 -6.99 -13.00 35.25
CA MET A 1 -7.66 -11.70 35.49
C MET A 1 -8.71 -11.49 34.40
N ASN A 2 -9.92 -11.02 34.74
CA ASN A 2 -10.93 -10.67 33.74
C ASN A 2 -10.61 -9.29 33.09
N ARG A 3 -11.38 -8.83 32.10
CA ARG A 3 -11.13 -7.53 31.42
C ARG A 3 -11.14 -6.36 32.40
N VAL A 4 -12.13 -6.31 33.28
CA VAL A 4 -12.30 -5.24 34.28
C VAL A 4 -11.07 -5.13 35.18
N VAL A 5 -10.65 -6.24 35.81
CA VAL A 5 -9.46 -6.28 36.68
C VAL A 5 -8.18 -5.92 35.91
N ARG A 6 -8.06 -6.32 34.64
CA ARG A 6 -6.93 -5.93 33.78
C ARG A 6 -6.90 -4.44 33.49
N THR A 7 -8.04 -3.84 33.17
CA THR A 7 -8.18 -2.39 32.95
C THR A 7 -7.82 -1.62 34.22
N THR A 8 -8.37 -2.02 35.37
CA THR A 8 -8.10 -1.38 36.65
C THR A 8 -6.64 -1.49 37.09
N LEU A 9 -6.03 -2.68 36.96
CA LEU A 9 -4.62 -2.90 37.30
C LEU A 9 -3.65 -2.44 36.21
N ARG A 10 -4.15 -1.99 35.05
CA ARG A 10 -3.37 -1.63 33.86
C ARG A 10 -2.45 -2.76 33.37
N VAL A 11 -2.95 -3.99 33.42
CA VAL A 11 -2.24 -5.22 33.02
C VAL A 11 -2.78 -5.72 31.68
N ARG A 12 -1.89 -5.98 30.72
CA ARG A 12 -2.22 -6.47 29.38
C ARG A 12 -2.05 -7.98 29.25
N LEU A 13 -2.47 -8.55 28.11
CA LEU A 13 -2.25 -9.97 27.82
C LEU A 13 -0.75 -10.22 27.60
N GLY A 14 -0.19 -11.14 28.38
CA GLY A 14 1.24 -11.50 28.29
C GLY A 14 2.14 -10.74 29.27
N ASP A 15 1.62 -9.77 30.02
CA ASP A 15 2.39 -9.08 31.05
C ASP A 15 2.78 -10.05 32.18
N ILE A 16 4.02 -9.89 32.65
CA ILE A 16 4.51 -10.62 33.82
C ILE A 16 3.98 -9.90 35.07
N VAL A 17 3.12 -10.57 35.82
CA VAL A 17 2.56 -10.05 37.08
C VAL A 17 3.18 -10.75 38.27
N THR A 18 3.49 -9.98 39.32
CA THR A 18 3.92 -10.52 40.61
C THR A 18 2.69 -10.70 41.50
N VAL A 19 2.40 -11.94 41.88
CA VAL A 19 1.29 -12.28 42.79
C VAL A 19 1.86 -12.59 44.16
N GLN A 20 1.38 -11.89 45.19
CA GLN A 20 1.79 -12.11 46.59
C GLN A 20 0.56 -12.42 47.44
N LEU A 21 0.74 -13.31 48.41
CA LEU A 21 -0.32 -13.64 49.37
C LEU A 21 -0.41 -12.51 50.39
N PHE A 22 -1.59 -11.93 50.56
CA PHE A 22 -1.83 -10.86 51.51
C PHE A 22 -2.73 -11.37 52.65
N PRO A 23 -2.17 -11.69 53.83
CA PRO A 23 -2.88 -12.48 54.85
C PRO A 23 -3.86 -11.68 55.71
N GLU A 24 -3.77 -10.34 55.76
CA GLU A 24 -4.59 -9.51 56.65
C GLU A 24 -5.33 -8.38 55.90
N ILE A 25 -6.35 -8.72 55.11
CA ILE A 25 -7.26 -7.70 54.56
C ILE A 25 -8.36 -7.41 55.59
N LYS A 26 -8.48 -6.15 56.00
CA LYS A 26 -9.50 -5.70 56.97
C LYS A 26 -10.88 -5.63 56.31
N PHE A 27 -11.93 -5.91 57.09
CA PHE A 27 -13.29 -5.60 56.66
C PHE A 27 -13.50 -4.09 56.58
N GLY A 28 -14.21 -3.66 55.54
CA GLY A 28 -14.60 -2.27 55.37
C GLY A 28 -15.59 -1.86 56.46
N LYS A 29 -15.35 -0.72 57.10
CA LYS A 29 -16.35 -0.04 57.92
C LYS A 29 -17.36 0.66 57.02
N ARG A 30 -16.86 1.39 56.02
CA ARG A 30 -17.65 2.16 55.07
C ARG A 30 -17.03 2.16 53.68
N VAL A 31 -17.85 2.11 52.63
CA VAL A 31 -17.41 2.25 51.23
C VAL A 31 -18.31 3.23 50.50
N HIS A 32 -17.74 4.07 49.64
CA HIS A 32 -18.50 5.01 48.81
C HIS A 32 -18.48 4.54 47.36
N ILE A 33 -19.66 4.32 46.79
CA ILE A 33 -19.84 3.73 45.47
C ILE A 33 -20.81 4.60 44.66
N LEU A 34 -20.38 5.04 43.48
CA LEU A 34 -21.21 5.85 42.58
C LEU A 34 -21.28 5.20 41.19
N PRO A 35 -22.42 5.32 40.48
CA PRO A 35 -22.54 4.82 39.11
C PRO A 35 -21.78 5.70 38.12
N LEU A 36 -21.41 5.13 36.97
CA LEU A 36 -21.00 5.91 35.80
C LEU A 36 -22.25 6.48 35.10
N ASP A 37 -22.17 7.74 34.69
CA ASP A 37 -23.29 8.51 34.12
C ASP A 37 -23.88 7.88 32.84
N ASP A 38 -23.02 7.44 31.93
CA ASP A 38 -23.41 6.78 30.68
C ASP A 38 -24.14 5.44 30.93
N SER A 39 -23.76 4.73 31.99
CA SER A 39 -24.30 3.40 32.30
C SER A 39 -25.70 3.42 32.92
N ILE A 40 -26.19 4.60 33.31
CA ILE A 40 -27.50 4.80 33.94
C ILE A 40 -28.51 5.53 33.04
N GLU A 41 -28.14 5.84 31.79
CA GLU A 41 -29.04 6.48 30.84
C GLU A 41 -30.32 5.65 30.60
N GLY A 42 -31.47 6.28 30.82
CA GLY A 42 -32.78 5.65 30.70
C GLY A 42 -33.11 4.63 31.81
N ILE A 43 -32.34 4.57 32.90
CA ILE A 43 -32.65 3.76 34.08
C ILE A 43 -33.24 4.66 35.17
N SER A 44 -34.44 4.34 35.64
CA SER A 44 -35.11 5.04 36.74
C SER A 44 -35.28 4.14 37.96
N GLY A 45 -35.27 4.73 39.16
CA GLY A 45 -35.45 4.02 40.43
C GLY A 45 -34.21 3.95 41.31
N ASN A 46 -34.29 3.20 42.42
CA ASN A 46 -33.19 3.09 43.38
C ASN A 46 -32.13 2.10 42.90
N LEU A 47 -31.00 2.63 42.39
CA LEU A 47 -29.86 1.84 41.93
C LEU A 47 -29.23 1.00 43.05
N PHE A 48 -29.31 1.45 44.30
CA PHE A 48 -28.76 0.73 45.44
C PHE A 48 -29.50 -0.59 45.68
N ASP A 49 -30.82 -0.55 45.85
CA ASP A 49 -31.61 -1.75 46.13
C ASP A 49 -31.65 -2.71 44.94
N THR A 50 -31.55 -2.18 43.71
CA THR A 50 -31.69 -2.98 42.49
C THR A 50 -30.37 -3.65 42.07
N TYR A 51 -29.23 -2.97 42.26
CA TYR A 51 -27.92 -3.45 41.78
C TYR A 51 -26.94 -3.69 42.93
N LEU A 52 -26.60 -2.67 43.71
CA LEU A 52 -25.50 -2.74 44.68
C LEU A 52 -25.79 -3.71 45.83
N LYS A 53 -26.99 -3.65 46.41
CA LYS A 53 -27.37 -4.49 47.53
C LYS A 53 -27.37 -5.98 47.16
N PRO A 54 -28.00 -6.44 46.06
CA PRO A 54 -27.86 -7.82 45.60
C PRO A 54 -26.43 -8.24 45.26
N TYR A 55 -25.61 -7.32 44.74
CA TYR A 55 -24.23 -7.63 44.34
C TYR A 55 -23.30 -7.95 45.53
N PHE A 56 -23.52 -7.29 46.67
CA PHE A 56 -22.75 -7.50 47.91
C PHE A 56 -23.46 -8.39 48.93
N LEU A 57 -24.73 -8.76 48.70
CA LEU A 57 -25.48 -9.62 49.60
C LEU A 57 -24.80 -10.97 49.77
N GLU A 58 -24.49 -11.36 51.02
CA GLU A 58 -23.87 -12.64 51.41
C GLU A 58 -22.50 -12.94 50.76
N GLN A 59 -21.85 -11.94 50.16
CA GLN A 59 -20.57 -12.14 49.48
C GLN A 59 -19.49 -11.23 50.04
N TYR A 60 -18.34 -11.82 50.35
CA TYR A 60 -17.13 -11.11 50.76
C TYR A 60 -16.35 -10.71 49.51
N ARG A 61 -16.41 -9.43 49.13
CA ARG A 61 -15.75 -8.93 47.91
C ARG A 61 -14.60 -8.00 48.27
N PRO A 62 -13.35 -8.30 47.86
CA PRO A 62 -12.24 -7.36 48.00
C PRO A 62 -12.43 -6.19 47.04
N VAL A 63 -12.21 -4.98 47.54
CA VAL A 63 -12.33 -3.74 46.77
C VAL A 63 -11.17 -2.82 47.08
N LYS A 64 -10.73 -2.06 46.09
CA LYS A 64 -9.73 -1.01 46.19
C LYS A 64 -10.33 0.33 45.78
N LYS A 65 -9.89 1.43 46.40
CA LYS A 65 -10.22 2.78 45.95
C LYS A 65 -9.82 2.95 44.48
N GLY A 66 -10.76 3.39 43.65
CA GLY A 66 -10.61 3.54 42.19
C GLY A 66 -11.05 2.34 41.36
N ASP A 67 -11.46 1.23 41.98
CA ASP A 67 -11.95 0.07 41.23
C ASP A 67 -13.24 0.39 40.45
N LEU A 68 -13.29 -0.06 39.19
CA LEU A 68 -14.49 -0.08 38.38
C LEU A 68 -15.03 -1.51 38.34
N PHE A 69 -16.35 -1.68 38.47
CA PHE A 69 -16.97 -3.00 38.39
C PHE A 69 -18.37 -2.95 37.78
N LEU A 70 -18.68 -4.00 37.02
CA LEU A 70 -19.95 -4.16 36.33
C LEU A 70 -20.93 -4.98 37.20
N VAL A 71 -22.11 -4.44 37.43
CA VAL A 71 -23.21 -5.13 38.12
C VAL A 71 -24.34 -5.40 37.12
N ARG A 72 -24.73 -6.66 36.98
CA ARG A 72 -25.82 -7.09 36.09
C ARG A 72 -27.12 -7.19 36.89
N GLY A 73 -28.18 -6.51 36.44
CA GLY A 73 -29.50 -6.53 37.07
C GLY A 73 -30.61 -6.55 36.01
N GLY A 74 -31.39 -7.63 35.96
CA GLY A 74 -32.42 -7.80 34.93
C GLY A 74 -31.84 -7.83 33.51
N LEU A 75 -32.35 -6.97 32.62
CA LEU A 75 -31.97 -6.85 31.20
C LEU A 75 -30.83 -5.85 30.94
N ARG A 76 -30.38 -5.09 31.94
CA ARG A 76 -29.34 -4.06 31.79
C ARG A 76 -28.20 -4.25 32.79
N SER A 77 -27.04 -3.71 32.48
CA SER A 77 -25.87 -3.75 33.33
C SER A 77 -25.39 -2.33 33.62
N VAL A 78 -25.11 -2.05 34.88
CA VAL A 78 -24.66 -0.74 35.36
C VAL A 78 -23.22 -0.85 35.83
N GLU A 79 -22.38 0.11 35.47
CA GLU A 79 -20.99 0.18 35.92
C GLU A 79 -20.90 1.13 37.12
N PHE A 80 -20.18 0.68 38.15
CA PHE A 80 -19.97 1.41 39.39
C PHE A 80 -18.48 1.63 39.65
N LYS A 81 -18.18 2.75 40.29
CA LYS A 81 -16.85 3.12 40.74
C LYS A 81 -16.77 3.11 42.27
N MET A 82 -15.71 2.50 42.80
CA MET A 82 -15.33 2.57 44.21
C MET A 82 -14.62 3.90 44.47
N VAL A 83 -15.35 4.91 44.93
CA VAL A 83 -14.86 6.28 45.11
C VAL A 83 -13.96 6.36 46.34
N GLU A 84 -14.38 5.75 47.44
CA GLU A 84 -13.64 5.72 48.71
C GLU A 84 -13.86 4.42 49.49
N THR A 85 -12.88 4.08 50.33
CA THR A 85 -12.92 2.93 51.25
C THR A 85 -12.43 3.36 52.63
N ASP A 86 -13.05 2.83 53.70
CA ASP A 86 -12.56 2.90 55.07
C ASP A 86 -12.43 1.48 55.63
N PRO A 87 -11.22 0.96 55.92
CA PRO A 87 -9.91 1.65 55.89
C PRO A 87 -9.45 2.08 54.48
N GLU A 88 -8.59 3.11 54.45
CA GLU A 88 -8.07 3.68 53.20
C GLU A 88 -7.31 2.65 52.33
N GLU A 89 -7.34 2.90 51.03
CA GLU A 89 -6.73 2.14 49.94
C GLU A 89 -7.47 0.85 49.54
N TYR A 90 -7.75 -0.09 50.46
CA TYR A 90 -8.45 -1.34 50.15
C TYR A 90 -9.12 -1.98 51.37
N CYS A 91 -10.22 -2.70 51.16
CA CYS A 91 -10.91 -3.46 52.19
C CYS A 91 -11.73 -4.62 51.60
N VAL A 92 -12.27 -5.49 52.45
CA VAL A 92 -13.31 -6.46 52.05
C VAL A 92 -14.67 -5.90 52.42
N VAL A 93 -15.56 -5.76 51.44
CA VAL A 93 -16.97 -5.48 51.70
C VAL A 93 -17.59 -6.75 52.27
N ALA A 94 -18.09 -6.64 53.50
CA ALA A 94 -18.75 -7.71 54.24
C ALA A 94 -20.19 -7.28 54.57
N PRO A 95 -21.08 -8.17 55.05
CA PRO A 95 -22.46 -7.80 55.41
C PRO A 95 -22.58 -6.68 56.46
N ILE A 96 -21.53 -6.44 57.24
CA ILE A 96 -21.46 -5.37 58.25
C ILE A 96 -20.97 -4.03 57.69
N THR A 97 -20.46 -4.00 56.45
CA THR A 97 -19.90 -2.80 55.82
C THR A 97 -21.04 -1.87 55.39
N GLU A 98 -20.96 -0.60 55.81
CA GLU A 98 -21.92 0.41 55.37
C GLU A 98 -21.57 0.88 53.95
N ILE A 99 -22.49 0.70 53.01
CA ILE A 99 -22.33 1.17 51.63
C ILE A 99 -22.98 2.54 51.55
N PHE A 100 -22.22 3.55 51.14
CA PHE A 100 -22.70 4.90 50.85
C PHE A 100 -22.82 5.05 49.32
N TRP A 101 -23.98 5.51 48.83
CA TRP A 101 -24.29 5.58 47.40
C TRP A 101 -24.85 6.94 46.95
N GLU A 102 -24.87 7.92 47.84
CA GLU A 102 -25.34 9.27 47.53
C GLU A 102 -24.21 10.11 46.90
N GLY A 103 -24.54 10.84 45.84
CA GLY A 103 -23.61 11.68 45.07
C GLY A 103 -24.05 11.84 43.62
N GLU A 104 -23.38 12.75 42.89
CA GLU A 104 -23.54 12.85 41.44
C GLU A 104 -22.88 11.66 40.75
N ALA A 105 -23.45 11.20 39.63
CA ALA A 105 -22.85 10.13 38.84
C ALA A 105 -21.47 10.56 38.35
N VAL A 106 -20.53 9.60 38.32
CA VAL A 106 -19.16 9.86 37.88
C VAL A 106 -19.16 9.93 36.36
N LYS A 107 -18.68 11.05 35.82
CA LYS A 107 -18.50 11.21 34.38
C LYS A 107 -17.39 10.30 33.88
N ARG A 108 -17.73 9.43 32.95
CA ARG A 108 -16.78 8.51 32.33
C ARG A 108 -15.61 9.26 31.66
N GLU A 109 -15.88 10.41 31.02
CA GLU A 109 -14.86 11.24 30.34
C GLU A 109 -13.74 11.74 31.26
N ASP A 110 -14.04 11.96 32.55
CA ASP A 110 -13.06 12.41 33.55
C ASP A 110 -12.10 11.26 33.97
N GLU A 111 -12.52 10.00 33.78
CA GLU A 111 -11.72 8.78 34.01
C GLU A 111 -11.05 8.26 32.71
N GLU A 112 -11.73 8.40 31.57
CA GLU A 112 -11.33 7.90 30.24
C GLU A 112 -10.30 8.76 29.50
N ARG A 113 -9.66 9.72 30.18
CA ARG A 113 -8.47 10.41 29.64
C ARG A 113 -7.35 9.46 29.16
N LEU A 114 -7.45 8.16 29.45
CA LEU A 114 -6.51 7.09 29.07
C LEU A 114 -7.06 6.09 28.03
N ASP A 115 -8.29 6.25 27.52
CA ASP A 115 -8.86 5.45 26.41
C ASP A 115 -8.47 6.02 25.03
N GLY A 116 -7.27 6.59 24.94
CA GLY A 116 -6.71 7.03 23.68
C GLY A 116 -6.32 5.85 22.79
N VAL A 117 -6.23 6.08 21.48
CA VAL A 117 -5.67 5.14 20.49
C VAL A 117 -4.39 4.52 21.04
N GLY A 118 -4.29 3.18 21.01
CA GLY A 118 -3.11 2.44 21.46
C GLY A 118 -2.42 1.70 20.32
N TYR A 119 -1.36 0.93 20.61
CA TYR A 119 -0.70 0.11 19.59
C TYR A 119 -1.60 -1.01 19.04
N ASP A 120 -2.56 -1.48 19.82
CA ASP A 120 -3.54 -2.50 19.40
C ASP A 120 -4.50 -1.97 18.32
N ASP A 121 -4.56 -0.65 18.14
CA ASP A 121 -5.39 0.02 17.12
C ASP A 121 -4.57 0.36 15.85
N ILE A 122 -3.33 -0.13 15.74
CA ILE A 122 -2.46 0.08 14.58
C ILE A 122 -2.13 -1.26 13.92
N GLY A 123 -2.55 -1.42 12.65
CA GLY A 123 -2.25 -2.60 11.83
C GLY A 123 -1.23 -2.31 10.73
N GLY A 124 -0.49 -3.34 10.32
CA GLY A 124 0.33 -3.33 9.09
C GLY A 124 1.65 -2.58 9.12
N VAL A 125 2.05 -2.04 10.28
CA VAL A 125 3.31 -1.28 10.45
C VAL A 125 4.19 -1.82 11.58
N ARG A 126 4.18 -3.14 11.82
CA ARG A 126 4.90 -3.77 12.95
C ARG A 126 6.40 -3.45 12.98
N LYS A 127 7.07 -3.52 11.82
CA LYS A 127 8.51 -3.25 11.72
C LYS A 127 8.84 -1.79 12.07
N GLN A 128 8.05 -0.87 11.53
CA GLN A 128 8.17 0.57 11.73
C GLN A 128 7.88 0.93 13.19
N LEU A 129 6.81 0.36 13.77
CA LEU A 129 6.50 0.52 15.20
C LEU A 129 7.65 0.02 16.07
N GLY A 130 8.25 -1.13 15.77
CA GLY A 130 9.42 -1.63 16.51
C GLY A 130 10.57 -0.62 16.55
N GLN A 131 10.90 0.00 15.41
CA GLN A 131 11.92 1.04 15.32
C GLN A 131 11.54 2.30 16.11
N ILE A 132 10.29 2.77 15.99
CA ILE A 132 9.84 3.96 16.70
C ILE A 132 9.84 3.70 18.22
N ARG A 133 9.41 2.52 18.66
CA ARG A 133 9.41 2.12 20.06
C ARG A 133 10.83 2.09 20.63
N GLU A 134 11.79 1.55 19.89
CA GLU A 134 13.20 1.59 20.30
C GLU A 134 13.69 3.03 20.49
N LEU A 135 13.39 3.91 19.54
CA LEU A 135 13.84 5.31 19.57
C LEU A 135 13.14 6.16 20.63
N MET A 136 11.89 5.85 20.97
CA MET A 136 11.04 6.66 21.85
C MET A 136 10.95 6.09 23.28
N GLU A 137 10.68 4.79 23.43
CA GLU A 137 10.45 4.16 24.73
C GLU A 137 11.75 3.97 25.51
N LEU A 138 12.87 3.63 24.85
CA LEU A 138 14.14 3.42 25.56
C LEU A 138 14.63 4.68 26.27
N PRO A 139 14.67 5.88 25.63
CA PRO A 139 15.07 7.10 26.34
C PRO A 139 14.15 7.49 27.48
N LEU A 140 12.84 7.22 27.36
CA LEU A 140 11.84 7.58 28.36
C LEU A 140 11.83 6.61 29.55
N ARG A 141 11.89 5.29 29.29
CA ARG A 141 11.85 4.25 30.33
C ARG A 141 13.19 3.98 30.99
N HIS A 142 14.29 4.08 30.24
CA HIS A 142 15.63 3.77 30.72
C HIS A 142 16.66 4.89 30.47
N PRO A 143 16.47 6.11 31.02
CA PRO A 143 17.40 7.23 30.81
C PRO A 143 18.86 6.95 31.21
N GLN A 144 19.08 6.03 32.16
CA GLN A 144 20.41 5.68 32.66
C GLN A 144 21.28 5.00 31.60
N LEU A 145 20.69 4.25 30.66
CA LEU A 145 21.43 3.59 29.58
C LEU A 145 22.15 4.63 28.70
N PHE A 146 21.44 5.68 28.31
CA PHE A 146 21.98 6.76 27.49
C PHE A 146 23.05 7.59 28.24
N LYS A 147 22.84 7.82 29.55
CA LYS A 147 23.85 8.49 30.39
C LYS A 147 25.15 7.70 30.49
N ASN A 148 25.07 6.39 30.68
CA ASN A 148 26.25 5.54 30.85
C ASN A 148 27.00 5.29 29.54
N ILE A 149 26.28 5.15 28.43
CA ILE A 149 26.88 4.95 27.10
C ILE A 149 27.41 6.27 26.52
N GLY A 150 26.98 7.42 27.05
CA GLY A 150 27.42 8.75 26.59
C GLY A 150 26.81 9.16 25.25
N VAL A 151 25.74 8.47 24.82
CA VAL A 151 25.03 8.75 23.57
C VAL A 151 23.80 9.59 23.89
N LYS A 152 23.59 10.64 23.09
CA LYS A 152 22.39 11.47 23.21
C LYS A 152 21.20 10.75 22.56
N PRO A 153 20.02 10.75 23.19
CA PRO A 153 18.82 10.22 22.55
C PRO A 153 18.48 11.04 21.28
N PRO A 154 17.81 10.42 20.31
CA PRO A 154 17.36 11.11 19.10
C PRO A 154 16.40 12.24 19.47
N LYS A 155 16.51 13.38 18.79
CA LYS A 155 15.65 14.55 19.06
C LYS A 155 14.44 14.60 18.14
N GLY A 156 14.55 14.04 16.93
CA GLY A 156 13.47 14.08 15.98
C GLY A 156 13.36 12.85 15.09
N ILE A 157 12.12 12.47 14.82
CA ILE A 157 11.76 11.38 13.91
C ILE A 157 10.91 11.97 12.78
N LEU A 158 11.27 11.71 11.53
CA LEU A 158 10.48 12.07 10.36
C LEU A 158 9.76 10.82 9.82
N LEU A 159 8.45 10.79 9.95
CA LEU A 159 7.57 9.80 9.33
C LEU A 159 7.23 10.26 7.91
N TYR A 160 7.47 9.42 6.91
CA TYR A 160 7.07 9.71 5.53
C TYR A 160 6.35 8.54 4.89
N GLY A 161 5.61 8.80 3.81
CA GLY A 161 4.90 7.78 3.03
C GLY A 161 3.59 8.32 2.44
N PRO A 162 2.79 7.51 1.73
CA PRO A 162 1.54 7.97 1.13
C PRO A 162 0.53 8.52 2.15
N PRO A 163 -0.39 9.41 1.75
CA PRO A 163 -1.50 9.84 2.60
C PRO A 163 -2.39 8.65 3.00
N GLY A 164 -3.01 8.71 4.18
CA GLY A 164 -3.93 7.67 4.66
C GLY A 164 -3.26 6.41 5.24
N THR A 165 -1.93 6.36 5.32
CA THR A 165 -1.15 5.27 5.95
C THR A 165 -1.14 5.30 7.49
N GLY A 166 -1.75 6.33 8.11
CA GLY A 166 -1.91 6.40 9.56
C GLY A 166 -0.77 7.06 10.34
N LYS A 167 0.08 7.87 9.70
CA LYS A 167 1.19 8.62 10.36
C LYS A 167 0.74 9.38 11.63
N THR A 168 -0.36 10.12 11.55
CA THR A 168 -0.96 10.86 12.67
C THR A 168 -1.49 9.93 13.76
N LEU A 169 -2.06 8.79 13.38
CA LEU A 169 -2.59 7.78 14.30
C LEU A 169 -1.45 7.10 15.08
N ILE A 170 -0.35 6.78 14.40
CA ILE A 170 0.89 6.23 15.01
C ILE A 170 1.42 7.18 16.08
N ALA A 171 1.57 8.47 15.78
CA ALA A 171 2.09 9.44 16.74
C ALA A 171 1.21 9.60 17.98
N LYS A 172 -0.12 9.63 17.80
CA LYS A 172 -1.08 9.65 18.92
C LYS A 172 -0.97 8.40 19.78
N ALA A 173 -0.87 7.23 19.16
CA ALA A 173 -0.76 5.96 19.88
C ALA A 173 0.50 5.89 20.74
N ILE A 174 1.64 6.32 20.20
CA ILE A 174 2.91 6.36 20.94
C ILE A 174 2.78 7.28 22.16
N ALA A 175 2.15 8.44 22.02
CA ALA A 175 1.98 9.37 23.13
C ALA A 175 1.10 8.81 24.25
N ASN A 176 -0.04 8.21 23.89
CA ASN A 176 -0.94 7.58 24.85
C ASN A 176 -0.27 6.42 25.57
N GLU A 177 0.46 5.58 24.83
CA GLU A 177 1.13 4.40 25.37
C GLU A 177 2.33 4.75 26.28
N THR A 178 3.05 5.81 25.96
CA THR A 178 4.18 6.30 26.77
C THR A 178 3.73 7.19 27.94
N GLY A 179 2.47 7.62 27.96
CA GLY A 179 1.96 8.60 28.92
C GLY A 179 2.59 10.00 28.76
N ALA A 180 3.18 10.28 27.60
CA ALA A 180 3.82 11.55 27.31
C ALA A 180 2.78 12.62 26.93
N PHE A 181 3.02 13.87 27.33
CA PHE A 181 2.15 14.98 26.93
C PHE A 181 2.20 15.19 25.41
N PHE A 182 1.05 15.15 24.73
CA PHE A 182 0.98 15.24 23.27
C PHE A 182 0.58 16.65 22.81
N ILE A 183 1.37 17.24 21.91
CA ILE A 183 1.02 18.48 21.20
C ILE A 183 1.01 18.19 19.71
N CYS A 184 -0.14 18.43 19.06
CA CYS A 184 -0.26 18.37 17.61
C CYS A 184 -0.14 19.78 17.03
N ILE A 185 0.69 19.94 16.00
CA ILE A 185 0.85 21.16 15.21
C ILE A 185 0.51 20.78 13.77
N ASN A 186 -0.52 21.38 13.19
CA ASN A 186 -0.87 21.15 11.79
C ASN A 186 -0.24 22.23 10.90
N GLY A 187 0.40 21.83 9.80
CA GLY A 187 1.16 22.75 8.98
C GLY A 187 0.38 23.91 8.37
N PRO A 188 -0.77 23.67 7.72
CA PRO A 188 -1.65 24.74 7.23
C PRO A 188 -2.12 25.71 8.32
N GLU A 189 -2.33 25.23 9.56
CA GLU A 189 -2.76 26.06 10.68
C GLU A 189 -1.70 27.12 11.02
N ILE A 190 -0.43 26.74 11.04
CA ILE A 190 0.69 27.67 11.27
C ILE A 190 0.83 28.68 10.13
N MET A 191 0.60 28.27 8.88
CA MET A 191 0.78 29.14 7.71
C MET A 191 -0.34 30.17 7.52
N SER A 192 -1.51 29.93 8.12
CA SER A 192 -2.68 30.81 8.00
C SER A 192 -2.64 32.08 8.87
N GLY A 193 -1.70 32.15 9.83
CA GLY A 193 -1.54 33.27 10.77
C GLY A 193 -1.00 34.56 10.14
N MET A 194 -1.22 35.70 10.80
CA MET A 194 -0.59 36.97 10.40
C MET A 194 0.94 36.88 10.52
N ALA A 195 1.67 37.67 9.73
CA ALA A 195 3.14 37.66 9.76
C ALA A 195 3.69 37.89 11.20
N GLY A 196 4.45 36.91 11.70
CA GLY A 196 5.00 36.89 13.07
C GLY A 196 4.15 36.12 14.10
N GLU A 197 2.86 35.95 13.86
CA GLU A 197 1.97 35.14 14.70
C GLU A 197 2.31 33.65 14.60
N SER A 198 2.60 33.17 13.39
CA SER A 198 3.05 31.80 13.11
C SER A 198 4.32 31.43 13.89
N GLU A 199 5.29 32.34 13.95
CA GLU A 199 6.55 32.14 14.70
C GLU A 199 6.31 32.11 16.21
N ALA A 200 5.44 33.00 16.70
CA ALA A 200 5.06 33.04 18.11
C ALA A 200 4.30 31.78 18.53
N ASN A 201 3.40 31.27 17.67
CA ASN A 201 2.65 30.04 17.92
C ASN A 201 3.57 28.82 17.97
N LEU A 202 4.53 28.70 17.04
CA LEU A 202 5.56 27.67 17.10
C LEU A 202 6.37 27.73 18.41
N ARG A 203 6.79 28.94 18.82
CA ARG A 203 7.55 29.11 20.07
C ARG A 203 6.73 28.69 21.29
N LYS A 204 5.48 29.14 21.39
CA LYS A 204 4.55 28.77 22.47
C LYS A 204 4.34 27.26 22.54
N ALA A 205 4.23 26.59 21.39
CA ALA A 205 4.06 25.14 21.35
C ALA A 205 5.28 24.40 21.93
N PHE A 206 6.49 24.81 21.55
CA PHE A 206 7.73 24.23 22.09
C PHE A 206 7.92 24.52 23.60
N GLU A 207 7.64 25.76 24.04
CA GLU A 207 7.69 26.12 25.45
C GLU A 207 6.68 25.32 26.29
N LYS A 208 5.46 25.13 25.77
CA LYS A 208 4.43 24.31 26.41
C LYS A 208 4.85 22.83 26.47
N ALA A 209 5.51 22.32 25.44
CA ALA A 209 6.03 20.95 25.45
C ALA A 209 7.13 20.75 26.49
N GLU A 210 8.08 21.69 26.59
CA GLU A 210 9.18 21.64 27.57
C GLU A 210 8.65 21.76 29.01
N ALA A 211 7.61 22.57 29.24
CA ALA A 211 6.97 22.72 30.55
C ALA A 211 6.22 21.45 31.02
N ASN A 212 5.73 20.62 30.08
CA ASN A 212 4.94 19.41 30.37
C ASN A 212 5.72 18.11 30.07
N ALA A 213 7.05 18.18 30.08
CA ALA A 213 7.89 17.02 29.80
C ALA A 213 7.66 15.86 30.82
N PRO A 214 7.68 14.58 30.38
CA PRO A 214 7.99 14.09 29.04
C PRO A 214 6.87 14.38 28.03
N SER A 215 7.25 14.84 26.82
CA SER A 215 6.28 15.29 25.82
C SER A 215 6.69 14.97 24.39
N ILE A 216 5.68 14.88 23.51
CA ILE A 216 5.82 14.64 22.08
C ILE A 216 5.19 15.81 21.33
N ILE A 217 5.99 16.48 20.50
CA ILE A 217 5.50 17.47 19.54
C ILE A 217 5.33 16.75 18.21
N PHE A 218 4.10 16.56 17.77
CA PHE A 218 3.78 16.01 16.46
C PHE A 218 3.48 17.14 15.48
N MET A 219 4.24 17.20 14.38
CA MET A 219 4.09 18.18 13.31
C MET A 219 3.55 17.48 12.06
N ASP A 220 2.27 17.64 11.79
CA ASP A 220 1.64 17.07 10.60
C ASP A 220 1.84 17.99 9.39
N GLU A 221 1.92 17.41 8.19
CA GLU A 221 2.18 18.12 6.93
C GLU A 221 3.36 19.10 7.02
N ILE A 222 4.49 18.65 7.57
CA ILE A 222 5.65 19.51 7.83
C ILE A 222 6.25 20.11 6.55
N ASP A 223 5.98 19.52 5.39
CA ASP A 223 6.33 20.05 4.08
C ASP A 223 5.63 21.38 3.74
N SER A 224 4.49 21.69 4.37
CA SER A 224 3.84 23.00 4.25
C SER A 224 4.52 24.07 5.11
N ILE A 225 5.08 23.70 6.27
CA ILE A 225 5.77 24.62 7.19
C ILE A 225 7.21 24.86 6.74
N ALA A 226 7.87 23.82 6.22
CA ALA A 226 9.29 23.83 5.93
C ALA A 226 9.64 23.35 4.51
N PRO A 227 9.09 24.00 3.46
CA PRO A 227 9.47 23.72 2.08
C PRO A 227 10.92 24.13 1.80
N LYS A 228 11.49 23.62 0.69
CA LYS A 228 12.79 24.04 0.18
C LYS A 228 12.85 25.56 -0.09
N ARG A 229 13.79 26.24 0.59
CA ARG A 229 14.02 27.69 0.48
C ARG A 229 14.20 28.22 -0.96
N GLU A 230 14.75 27.41 -1.85
CA GLU A 230 14.98 27.77 -3.26
C GLU A 230 13.68 27.86 -4.06
N LYS A 231 12.70 27.01 -3.76
CA LYS A 231 11.37 26.99 -4.41
C LYS A 231 10.39 27.99 -3.79
N THR A 232 10.73 28.52 -2.62
CA THR A 232 9.88 29.44 -1.85
C THR A 232 10.13 30.90 -2.25
N HIS A 233 9.11 31.56 -2.79
CA HIS A 233 9.15 32.99 -3.12
C HIS A 233 8.85 33.92 -1.92
N GLY A 234 8.20 33.43 -0.85
CA GLY A 234 7.81 34.23 0.30
C GLY A 234 8.87 34.35 1.41
N GLU A 235 9.13 35.57 1.90
CA GLU A 235 10.03 35.80 3.05
C GLU A 235 9.48 35.27 4.39
N VAL A 236 8.15 35.24 4.55
CA VAL A 236 7.49 34.72 5.76
C VAL A 236 7.81 33.24 5.95
N GLU A 237 7.65 32.44 4.90
CA GLU A 237 7.93 31.00 4.92
C GLU A 237 9.38 30.70 5.30
N LYS A 238 10.35 31.42 4.69
CA LYS A 238 11.78 31.28 5.01
C LYS A 238 12.10 31.58 6.48
N ARG A 239 11.39 32.54 7.08
CA ARG A 239 11.53 32.85 8.51
C ARG A 239 10.94 31.76 9.39
N ILE A 240 9.76 31.23 9.06
CA ILE A 240 9.14 30.11 9.77
C ILE A 240 10.07 28.89 9.77
N VAL A 241 10.65 28.54 8.62
CA VAL A 241 11.65 27.45 8.54
C VAL A 241 12.82 27.73 9.47
N SER A 242 13.38 28.95 9.42
CA SER A 242 14.53 29.33 10.24
C SER A 242 14.21 29.32 11.74
N GLN A 243 13.00 29.72 12.13
CA GLN A 243 12.51 29.65 13.51
C GLN A 243 12.39 28.20 13.97
N LEU A 244 11.82 27.32 13.16
CA LEU A 244 11.71 25.89 13.47
C LEU A 244 13.10 25.25 13.65
N LEU A 245 14.06 25.54 12.75
CA LEU A 245 15.44 25.07 12.89
C LEU A 245 16.06 25.52 14.23
N THR A 246 15.83 26.78 14.61
CA THR A 246 16.35 27.34 15.86
C THR A 246 15.72 26.67 17.08
N LEU A 247 14.42 26.37 17.04
CA LEU A 247 13.71 25.66 18.12
C LEU A 247 14.22 24.22 18.27
N MET A 248 14.40 23.49 17.16
CA MET A 248 14.95 22.13 17.15
C MET A 248 16.38 22.07 17.74
N ASP A 249 17.24 23.00 17.35
CA ASP A 249 18.61 23.09 17.86
C ASP A 249 18.62 23.48 19.35
N GLY A 250 17.69 24.35 19.75
CA GLY A 250 17.51 24.86 21.12
C GLY A 250 16.99 23.84 22.13
N LEU A 251 16.43 22.71 21.67
CA LEU A 251 15.95 21.64 22.56
C LEU A 251 17.11 21.07 23.40
N LYS A 252 17.04 21.30 24.71
CA LYS A 252 18.02 20.77 25.67
C LYS A 252 17.86 19.25 25.78
N ALA A 253 18.96 18.52 25.81
CA ALA A 253 18.95 17.05 25.93
C ALA A 253 18.28 16.53 27.23
N ARG A 254 18.10 17.40 28.24
CA ARG A 254 17.41 17.08 29.51
C ARG A 254 15.91 17.37 29.48
N ALA A 255 15.40 18.00 28.42
CA ALA A 255 14.00 18.42 28.36
C ALA A 255 13.03 17.26 28.10
N HIS A 256 13.50 16.04 27.79
CA HIS A 256 12.65 14.87 27.51
C HIS A 256 11.49 15.17 26.52
N VAL A 257 11.77 16.02 25.52
CA VAL A 257 10.86 16.37 24.42
C VAL A 257 11.37 15.70 23.15
N ILE A 258 10.48 15.03 22.43
CA ILE A 258 10.78 14.44 21.12
C ILE A 258 9.85 15.06 20.07
N VAL A 259 10.42 15.41 18.91
CA VAL A 259 9.66 15.99 17.80
C VAL A 259 9.43 14.94 16.71
N ILE A 260 8.18 14.68 16.36
CA ILE A 260 7.81 13.78 15.27
C ILE A 260 7.24 14.62 14.13
N GLY A 261 7.90 14.65 12.98
CA GLY A 261 7.38 15.26 11.75
C GLY A 261 6.69 14.22 10.87
N ALA A 262 5.60 14.56 10.22
CA ALA A 262 4.95 13.73 9.21
C ALA A 262 4.88 14.45 7.85
N THR A 263 5.18 13.74 6.77
CA THR A 263 5.05 14.27 5.40
C THR A 263 4.65 13.18 4.41
N ASN A 264 4.07 13.58 3.29
CA ASN A 264 3.90 12.69 2.13
C ASN A 264 5.02 12.89 1.10
N ARG A 265 5.80 13.98 1.21
CA ARG A 265 6.80 14.41 0.23
C ARG A 265 8.12 14.69 0.93
N PRO A 266 8.93 13.68 1.29
CA PRO A 266 10.19 13.89 2.00
C PRO A 266 11.21 14.74 1.22
N ASN A 267 11.04 14.84 -0.11
CA ASN A 267 11.89 15.63 -0.99
C ASN A 267 11.48 17.10 -1.13
N SER A 268 10.30 17.51 -0.63
CA SER A 268 9.89 18.93 -0.61
C SER A 268 10.41 19.66 0.63
N ILE A 269 10.77 18.94 1.68
CA ILE A 269 11.26 19.50 2.95
C ILE A 269 12.67 20.12 2.79
N ASP A 270 12.93 21.20 3.52
CA ASP A 270 14.26 21.81 3.65
C ASP A 270 15.31 20.77 4.11
N PRO A 271 16.38 20.51 3.34
CA PRO A 271 17.41 19.53 3.69
C PRO A 271 18.10 19.79 5.03
N ALA A 272 18.07 21.02 5.55
CA ALA A 272 18.64 21.36 6.84
C ALA A 272 17.88 20.70 8.00
N LEU A 273 16.58 20.40 7.85
CA LEU A 273 15.78 19.70 8.86
C LEU A 273 16.18 18.23 9.00
N ARG A 274 16.65 17.61 7.92
CA ARG A 274 17.06 16.19 7.83
C ARG A 274 18.49 15.93 8.31
N ARG A 275 19.16 16.96 8.85
CA ARG A 275 20.55 16.84 9.35
C ARG A 275 20.57 16.26 10.76
N PHE A 276 21.68 15.58 11.08
CA PHE A 276 21.93 15.01 12.38
C PHE A 276 21.74 16.04 13.52
N GLY A 277 20.97 15.67 14.54
CA GLY A 277 20.59 16.53 15.67
C GLY A 277 19.23 17.22 15.53
N ARG A 278 18.52 17.05 14.40
CA ARG A 278 17.15 17.53 14.15
C ARG A 278 16.23 16.35 13.86
N PHE A 279 15.84 16.11 12.60
CA PHE A 279 15.26 14.84 12.18
C PHE A 279 16.38 13.90 11.74
N ASP A 280 17.01 13.29 12.73
CA ASP A 280 18.12 12.35 12.57
C ASP A 280 17.66 10.92 12.21
N ARG A 281 16.36 10.65 12.32
CA ARG A 281 15.74 9.38 11.92
C ARG A 281 14.61 9.61 10.94
N GLU A 282 14.62 8.85 9.85
CA GLU A 282 13.56 8.85 8.84
C GLU A 282 12.96 7.45 8.77
N ILE A 283 11.64 7.36 8.87
CA ILE A 283 10.91 6.09 8.90
C ILE A 283 9.82 6.10 7.82
N ASP A 284 9.91 5.12 6.93
CA ASP A 284 8.98 4.91 5.82
C ASP A 284 7.73 4.16 6.29
N ILE A 285 6.60 4.87 6.35
CA ILE A 285 5.26 4.34 6.58
C ILE A 285 4.61 4.12 5.20
N GLY A 286 5.04 3.04 4.55
CA GLY A 286 4.54 2.64 3.22
C GLY A 286 3.15 2.02 3.25
N VAL A 287 2.70 1.56 2.07
CA VAL A 287 1.46 0.81 1.92
C VAL A 287 1.59 -0.56 2.63
N PRO A 288 0.59 -1.01 3.40
CA PRO A 288 0.65 -2.31 4.08
C PRO A 288 0.66 -3.48 3.10
N ASP A 289 1.41 -4.53 3.46
CA ASP A 289 1.38 -5.84 2.78
C ASP A 289 0.07 -6.60 3.08
N GLU A 290 -0.13 -7.77 2.46
CA GLU A 290 -1.36 -8.56 2.64
C GLU A 290 -1.66 -8.87 4.12
N VAL A 291 -0.63 -9.27 4.88
CA VAL A 291 -0.73 -9.52 6.32
C VAL A 291 -1.11 -8.24 7.06
N GLY A 292 -0.48 -7.11 6.72
CA GLY A 292 -0.80 -5.82 7.30
C GLY A 292 -2.20 -5.33 7.00
N ARG A 293 -2.70 -5.57 5.77
CA ARG A 293 -4.09 -5.24 5.40
C ARG A 293 -5.08 -6.09 6.19
N LEU A 294 -4.79 -7.38 6.36
CA LEU A 294 -5.59 -8.26 7.21
C LEU A 294 -5.67 -7.76 8.66
N GLU A 295 -4.56 -7.30 9.23
CA GLU A 295 -4.54 -6.69 10.58
C GLU A 295 -5.43 -5.44 10.66
N VAL A 296 -5.33 -4.54 9.68
CA VAL A 296 -6.16 -3.34 9.62
C VAL A 296 -7.64 -3.70 9.49
N LEU A 297 -7.98 -4.68 8.65
CA LEU A 297 -9.35 -5.19 8.51
C LEU A 297 -9.86 -5.76 9.85
N HIS A 298 -9.05 -6.53 10.58
CA HIS A 298 -9.42 -7.02 11.90
C HIS A 298 -9.67 -5.89 12.91
N ILE A 299 -8.87 -4.82 12.88
CA ILE A 299 -9.05 -3.66 13.77
C ILE A 299 -10.38 -2.98 13.48
N HIS A 300 -10.68 -2.70 12.20
CA HIS A 300 -11.93 -2.01 11.84
C HIS A 300 -13.16 -2.89 12.01
N THR A 301 -13.05 -4.20 11.82
CA THR A 301 -14.18 -5.13 12.00
C THR A 301 -14.37 -5.59 13.45
N ARG A 302 -13.43 -5.32 14.38
CA ARG A 302 -13.50 -5.76 15.78
C ARG A 302 -14.77 -5.35 16.52
N LYS A 303 -15.33 -4.19 16.18
CA LYS A 303 -16.59 -3.66 16.75
C LYS A 303 -17.81 -3.94 15.86
N MET A 304 -17.62 -4.46 14.66
CA MET A 304 -18.68 -4.77 13.70
C MET A 304 -19.24 -6.17 13.93
N ARG A 305 -20.55 -6.34 13.76
CA ARG A 305 -21.18 -7.66 13.73
C ARG A 305 -21.05 -8.23 12.33
N ILE A 306 -20.01 -9.04 12.11
CA ILE A 306 -19.80 -9.75 10.84
C ILE A 306 -20.34 -11.19 10.94
N THR A 307 -20.81 -11.75 9.83
CA THR A 307 -21.19 -13.16 9.76
C THR A 307 -19.96 -14.08 9.67
N GLU A 308 -20.10 -15.35 10.05
CA GLU A 308 -18.99 -16.32 10.08
C GLU A 308 -18.43 -16.64 8.67
N ASP A 309 -19.20 -16.40 7.62
CA ASP A 309 -18.80 -16.60 6.22
C ASP A 309 -17.94 -15.47 5.65
N VAL A 310 -17.74 -14.37 6.39
CA VAL A 310 -16.87 -13.26 5.95
C VAL A 310 -15.40 -13.68 6.02
N CYS A 311 -14.79 -13.84 4.85
CA CYS A 311 -13.37 -14.18 4.73
C CYS A 311 -12.52 -12.91 4.57
N LEU A 312 -12.06 -12.33 5.68
CA LEU A 312 -11.21 -11.13 5.67
C LEU A 312 -9.86 -11.37 4.99
N GLU A 313 -9.35 -12.60 4.99
CA GLU A 313 -8.13 -12.99 4.26
C GLU A 313 -8.28 -12.75 2.76
N ARG A 314 -9.44 -13.13 2.20
CA ARG A 314 -9.75 -12.87 0.79
C ARG A 314 -9.87 -11.37 0.50
N VAL A 315 -10.53 -10.62 1.39
CA VAL A 315 -10.62 -9.16 1.26
C VAL A 315 -9.22 -8.52 1.32
N ALA A 316 -8.32 -8.98 2.19
CA ALA A 316 -6.95 -8.50 2.25
C ALA A 316 -6.16 -8.78 0.95
N LYS A 317 -6.40 -9.95 0.34
CA LYS A 317 -5.79 -10.32 -0.94
C LYS A 317 -6.31 -9.45 -2.09
N ASP A 318 -7.61 -9.20 -2.14
CA ASP A 318 -8.28 -8.44 -3.19
C ASP A 318 -8.08 -6.90 -3.06
N THR A 319 -7.54 -6.42 -1.92
CA THR A 319 -7.29 -4.99 -1.63
C THR A 319 -5.84 -4.57 -1.88
N HIS A 320 -5.23 -5.02 -2.97
CA HIS A 320 -3.86 -4.63 -3.30
C HIS A 320 -3.72 -3.10 -3.41
N GLY A 321 -2.66 -2.54 -2.81
CA GLY A 321 -2.40 -1.09 -2.84
C GLY A 321 -3.25 -0.24 -1.88
N TYR A 322 -4.20 -0.83 -1.14
CA TYR A 322 -5.04 -0.08 -0.19
C TYR A 322 -4.22 0.35 1.04
N VAL A 323 -4.36 1.61 1.43
CA VAL A 323 -3.82 2.11 2.70
C VAL A 323 -4.81 1.93 3.85
N GLY A 324 -4.39 2.19 5.09
CA GLY A 324 -5.25 2.05 6.27
C GLY A 324 -6.56 2.83 6.17
N ALA A 325 -6.51 4.06 5.66
CA ALA A 325 -7.71 4.86 5.41
C ALA A 325 -8.65 4.26 4.36
N ASP A 326 -8.11 3.60 3.32
CA ASP A 326 -8.93 2.96 2.29
C ASP A 326 -9.65 1.73 2.85
N LEU A 327 -8.95 0.93 3.66
CA LEU A 327 -9.54 -0.23 4.32
C LEU A 327 -10.59 0.18 5.35
N ALA A 328 -10.34 1.26 6.10
CA ALA A 328 -11.34 1.85 6.99
C ALA A 328 -12.60 2.29 6.21
N SER A 329 -12.41 2.95 5.07
CA SER A 329 -13.48 3.37 4.15
C SER A 329 -14.23 2.16 3.59
N LEU A 330 -13.52 1.09 3.19
CA LEU A 330 -14.11 -0.16 2.70
C LEU A 330 -15.01 -0.82 3.74
N CYS A 331 -14.51 -0.98 4.98
CA CYS A 331 -15.31 -1.54 6.08
C CYS A 331 -16.52 -0.66 6.40
N THR A 332 -16.37 0.66 6.32
CA THR A 332 -17.46 1.62 6.55
C THR A 332 -18.53 1.49 5.46
N GLU A 333 -18.14 1.40 4.20
CA GLU A 333 -19.09 1.24 3.10
C GLU A 333 -19.80 -0.12 3.14
N ALA A 334 -19.11 -1.19 3.55
CA ALA A 334 -19.74 -2.49 3.78
C ALA A 334 -20.80 -2.42 4.89
N ALA A 335 -20.51 -1.71 6.00
CA ALA A 335 -21.49 -1.48 7.05
C ALA A 335 -22.66 -0.58 6.60
N LEU A 336 -22.39 0.48 5.84
CA LEU A 336 -23.43 1.34 5.27
C LEU A 336 -24.32 0.59 4.28
N GLN A 337 -23.78 -0.34 3.51
CA GLN A 337 -24.56 -1.19 2.62
C GLN A 337 -25.53 -2.07 3.40
N CYS A 338 -25.08 -2.67 4.50
CA CYS A 338 -25.96 -3.42 5.41
C CYS A 338 -27.07 -2.53 5.99
N ILE A 339 -26.78 -1.26 6.31
CA ILE A 339 -27.77 -0.30 6.82
C ILE A 339 -28.78 0.06 5.72
N ARG A 340 -28.32 0.35 4.49
CA ARG A 340 -29.17 0.69 3.34
C ARG A 340 -30.20 -0.40 3.04
N GLU A 341 -29.82 -1.66 3.10
CA GLU A 341 -30.75 -2.80 2.91
C GLU A 341 -31.85 -2.88 3.96
N LYS A 342 -31.65 -2.27 5.12
CA LYS A 342 -32.62 -2.24 6.23
C LYS A 342 -33.32 -0.89 6.36
N MET A 343 -32.98 0.12 5.54
CA MET A 343 -33.58 1.46 5.61
C MET A 343 -35.09 1.45 5.39
N ASP A 344 -35.62 0.57 4.54
CA ASP A 344 -37.07 0.47 4.29
C ASP A 344 -37.86 -0.01 5.53
N VAL A 345 -37.17 -0.60 6.51
CA VAL A 345 -37.75 -1.14 7.75
C VAL A 345 -37.46 -0.23 8.95
N ILE A 346 -36.49 0.68 8.83
CA ILE A 346 -36.09 1.60 9.90
C ILE A 346 -36.92 2.88 9.77
N ASP A 347 -37.64 3.23 10.83
CA ASP A 347 -38.25 4.56 10.94
C ASP A 347 -37.17 5.60 11.24
N VAL A 348 -36.83 6.40 10.23
CA VAL A 348 -35.76 7.42 10.32
C VAL A 348 -36.19 8.62 11.18
N GLU A 349 -37.49 8.79 11.45
CA GLU A 349 -38.02 9.90 12.25
C GLU A 349 -38.07 9.59 13.76
N ALA A 350 -37.85 8.34 14.16
CA ALA A 350 -37.86 7.92 15.56
C ALA A 350 -36.50 8.15 16.25
N GLU A 351 -36.51 8.70 17.48
CA GLU A 351 -35.30 8.95 18.28
C GLU A 351 -34.61 7.65 18.77
N THR A 352 -35.31 6.51 18.75
CA THR A 352 -34.79 5.22 19.24
C THR A 352 -35.13 4.08 18.30
N THR A 353 -34.12 3.32 17.86
CA THR A 353 -34.29 2.13 17.01
C THR A 353 -34.64 0.89 17.83
N ASP A 354 -35.55 0.05 17.32
CA ASP A 354 -35.91 -1.22 17.94
C ASP A 354 -34.72 -2.18 18.09
N ALA A 355 -34.58 -2.75 19.29
CA ALA A 355 -33.49 -3.67 19.62
C ALA A 355 -33.51 -4.96 18.78
N GLU A 356 -34.67 -5.38 18.27
CA GLU A 356 -34.80 -6.53 17.36
C GLU A 356 -34.17 -6.24 16.00
N ILE A 357 -34.36 -5.03 15.47
CA ILE A 357 -33.75 -4.61 14.20
C ILE A 357 -32.23 -4.57 14.36
N LEU A 358 -31.73 -3.95 15.44
CA LEU A 358 -30.29 -3.90 15.75
C LEU A 358 -29.67 -5.30 15.94
N ASN A 359 -30.43 -6.26 16.46
CA ASN A 359 -29.97 -7.64 16.60
C ASN A 359 -29.95 -8.43 15.29
N SER A 360 -30.71 -8.01 14.29
CA SER A 360 -30.72 -8.63 12.96
C SER A 360 -29.66 -8.08 12.00
N MET A 361 -28.96 -6.99 12.37
CA MET A 361 -27.94 -6.37 11.52
C MET A 361 -26.61 -7.13 11.60
N PHE A 362 -26.28 -7.83 10.51
CA PHE A 362 -24.98 -8.47 10.32
C PHE A 362 -24.41 -8.09 8.95
N VAL A 363 -23.14 -7.69 8.96
CA VAL A 363 -22.38 -7.42 7.74
C VAL A 363 -21.92 -8.75 7.15
N THR A 364 -22.26 -8.97 5.88
CA THR A 364 -22.01 -10.21 5.15
C THR A 364 -20.88 -10.07 4.13
N ASN A 365 -20.45 -11.19 3.55
CA ASN A 365 -19.40 -11.18 2.52
C ASN A 365 -19.84 -10.44 1.24
N GLU A 366 -21.14 -10.44 0.92
CA GLU A 366 -21.70 -9.70 -0.23
C GLU A 366 -21.62 -8.18 -0.03
N HIS A 367 -21.74 -7.69 1.20
CA HIS A 367 -21.53 -6.28 1.51
C HIS A 367 -20.08 -5.85 1.24
N PHE A 368 -19.10 -6.69 1.60
CA PHE A 368 -17.69 -6.43 1.28
C PHE A 368 -17.41 -6.47 -0.22
N LYS A 369 -17.98 -7.43 -0.97
CA LYS A 369 -17.87 -7.46 -2.44
C LYS A 369 -18.45 -6.22 -3.09
N THR A 370 -19.60 -5.76 -2.60
CA THR A 370 -20.25 -4.55 -3.10
C THR A 370 -19.38 -3.32 -2.80
N ALA A 371 -18.87 -3.21 -1.57
CA ALA A 371 -18.00 -2.12 -1.15
C ALA A 371 -16.71 -2.03 -1.99
N LEU A 372 -16.11 -3.18 -2.34
CA LEU A 372 -14.93 -3.24 -3.24
C LEU A 372 -15.21 -2.65 -4.62
N GLY A 373 -16.45 -2.68 -5.10
CA GLY A 373 -16.85 -2.07 -6.37
C GLY A 373 -16.88 -0.53 -6.34
N PHE A 374 -16.95 0.08 -5.15
CA PHE A 374 -17.04 1.53 -4.98
C PHE A 374 -15.76 2.15 -4.38
N SER A 375 -14.95 1.38 -3.67
CA SER A 375 -13.71 1.87 -3.06
C SER A 375 -12.56 1.87 -4.06
N ASN A 376 -11.96 3.04 -4.32
CA ASN A 376 -10.71 3.15 -5.08
C ASN A 376 -9.54 3.48 -4.13
N PRO A 377 -8.41 2.75 -4.23
CA PRO A 377 -7.25 2.97 -3.36
C PRO A 377 -6.66 4.36 -3.52
N SER A 378 -6.41 5.04 -2.40
CA SER A 378 -5.90 6.41 -2.34
C SER A 378 -4.45 6.51 -2.75
N ALA A 379 -3.65 5.46 -2.53
CA ALA A 379 -2.25 5.41 -2.96
C ALA A 379 -2.09 5.49 -4.49
N LEU A 380 -3.10 5.06 -5.24
CA LEU A 380 -3.05 4.99 -6.71
C LEU A 380 -3.53 6.28 -7.40
N ARG A 381 -4.06 7.27 -6.65
CA ARG A 381 -4.74 8.47 -7.22
C ARG A 381 -3.80 9.55 -7.77
N GLU A 382 -2.54 9.64 -7.32
CA GLU A 382 -1.65 10.76 -7.70
C GLU A 382 -0.75 10.49 -8.93
N THR A 383 -0.71 9.27 -9.48
CA THR A 383 -0.19 8.89 -10.81
C THR A 383 -0.63 7.45 -11.01
N PHE A 384 -1.31 7.15 -12.12
CA PHE A 384 -1.96 5.88 -12.46
C PHE A 384 -1.13 4.64 -12.07
N VAL A 385 -1.30 4.19 -10.82
CA VAL A 385 -0.84 2.88 -10.39
C VAL A 385 -2.03 1.97 -10.61
N GLU A 386 -1.96 1.11 -11.61
CA GLU A 386 -3.00 0.14 -11.92
C GLU A 386 -2.65 -1.18 -11.23
N VAL A 387 -3.67 -1.90 -10.77
CA VAL A 387 -3.53 -3.34 -10.52
C VAL A 387 -3.84 -4.01 -11.86
N PRO A 388 -2.87 -4.67 -12.51
CA PRO A 388 -3.10 -5.26 -13.82
C PRO A 388 -4.07 -6.44 -13.70
N ASP A 389 -5.06 -6.45 -14.57
CA ASP A 389 -6.13 -7.46 -14.69
C ASP A 389 -5.82 -8.56 -15.72
N VAL A 390 -4.70 -8.41 -16.45
CA VAL A 390 -4.27 -9.32 -17.52
C VAL A 390 -3.46 -10.47 -16.92
N THR A 391 -3.75 -11.70 -17.33
CA THR A 391 -3.03 -12.92 -16.94
C THR A 391 -2.23 -13.49 -18.12
N TRP A 392 -1.38 -14.49 -17.88
CA TRP A 392 -0.69 -15.19 -18.98
C TRP A 392 -1.65 -15.87 -19.97
N ASP A 393 -2.85 -16.25 -19.54
CA ASP A 393 -3.87 -16.89 -20.36
C ASP A 393 -4.50 -15.93 -21.38
N ASP A 394 -4.49 -14.63 -21.07
CA ASP A 394 -5.03 -13.59 -21.96
C ASP A 394 -4.07 -13.29 -23.13
N ILE A 395 -2.81 -13.73 -23.03
CA ILE A 395 -1.77 -13.52 -24.05
C ILE A 395 -1.55 -14.80 -24.86
N GLY A 396 -1.93 -14.80 -26.13
CA GLY A 396 -1.68 -15.93 -27.03
C GLY A 396 -0.22 -16.04 -27.45
N GLY A 397 0.40 -17.21 -27.22
CA GLY A 397 1.74 -17.55 -27.71
C GLY A 397 2.90 -16.99 -26.87
N LEU A 398 4.03 -16.71 -27.54
CA LEU A 398 5.24 -16.10 -26.99
C LEU A 398 5.85 -16.85 -25.78
N GLU A 399 5.78 -18.19 -25.78
CA GLU A 399 6.18 -19.02 -24.65
C GLU A 399 7.65 -18.83 -24.24
N SER A 400 8.53 -18.60 -25.20
CA SER A 400 9.94 -18.30 -24.93
C SER A 400 10.12 -16.99 -24.17
N VAL A 401 9.41 -15.95 -24.60
CA VAL A 401 9.45 -14.61 -23.99
C VAL A 401 8.82 -14.64 -22.59
N LYS A 402 7.69 -15.35 -22.42
CA LYS A 402 7.05 -15.54 -21.11
C LYS A 402 8.01 -16.19 -20.11
N ARG A 403 8.69 -17.27 -20.52
CA ARG A 403 9.68 -17.95 -19.66
C ARG A 403 10.87 -17.03 -19.32
N GLU A 404 11.41 -16.30 -20.29
CA GLU A 404 12.50 -15.35 -20.06
C GLU A 404 12.09 -14.26 -19.06
N LEU A 405 10.85 -13.76 -19.12
CA LEU A 405 10.32 -12.80 -18.15
C LEU A 405 10.13 -13.39 -16.74
N GLN A 406 9.66 -14.62 -16.62
CA GLN A 406 9.58 -15.31 -15.33
C GLN A 406 10.98 -15.43 -14.70
N GLU A 407 11.98 -15.83 -15.49
CA GLU A 407 13.36 -15.94 -15.02
C GLU A 407 13.96 -14.59 -14.59
N THR A 408 13.60 -13.52 -15.31
CA THR A 408 14.18 -12.18 -15.13
C THR A 408 13.50 -11.37 -14.02
N VAL A 409 12.18 -11.54 -13.83
CA VAL A 409 11.37 -10.72 -12.90
C VAL A 409 10.89 -11.53 -11.69
N GLN A 410 10.30 -12.70 -11.93
CA GLN A 410 9.66 -13.50 -10.88
C GLN A 410 10.69 -14.17 -9.98
N TYR A 411 11.72 -14.81 -10.54
CA TYR A 411 12.73 -15.54 -9.74
C TYR A 411 13.50 -14.65 -8.76
N PRO A 412 13.93 -13.42 -9.11
CA PRO A 412 14.54 -12.52 -8.14
C PRO A 412 13.65 -12.15 -6.95
N VAL A 413 12.33 -12.10 -7.16
CA VAL A 413 11.35 -11.71 -6.14
C VAL A 413 11.00 -12.90 -5.25
N GLU A 414 10.78 -14.08 -5.84
CA GLU A 414 10.37 -15.29 -5.12
C GLU A 414 11.54 -16.04 -4.45
N HIS A 415 12.77 -15.90 -4.98
CA HIS A 415 13.94 -16.65 -4.53
C HIS A 415 15.20 -15.77 -4.32
N PRO A 416 15.13 -14.66 -3.56
CA PRO A 416 16.26 -13.77 -3.33
C PRO A 416 17.47 -14.50 -2.72
N GLU A 417 17.24 -15.50 -1.87
CA GLU A 417 18.29 -16.30 -1.22
C GLU A 417 19.17 -17.06 -2.22
N LYS A 418 18.61 -17.47 -3.36
CA LYS A 418 19.39 -18.15 -4.41
C LYS A 418 20.33 -17.16 -5.10
N PHE A 419 19.85 -15.96 -5.41
CA PHE A 419 20.67 -14.91 -6.04
C PHE A 419 21.83 -14.48 -5.13
N GLU A 420 21.57 -14.30 -3.83
CA GLU A 420 22.62 -14.03 -2.84
C GLU A 420 23.65 -15.17 -2.76
N LYS A 421 23.19 -16.42 -2.72
CA LYS A 421 24.06 -17.62 -2.68
C LYS A 421 25.00 -17.69 -3.88
N PHE A 422 24.53 -17.30 -5.07
CA PHE A 422 25.34 -17.29 -6.29
C PHE A 422 26.07 -15.95 -6.53
N GLY A 423 25.94 -14.98 -5.63
CA GLY A 423 26.56 -13.66 -5.76
C GLY A 423 26.06 -12.86 -6.97
N MET A 424 24.89 -13.22 -7.51
CA MET A 424 24.31 -12.61 -8.70
C MET A 424 23.41 -11.44 -8.29
N SER A 425 23.65 -10.28 -8.88
CA SER A 425 22.72 -9.16 -8.77
C SER A 425 21.60 -9.34 -9.79
N PRO A 426 20.31 -9.21 -9.40
CA PRO A 426 19.22 -9.29 -10.36
C PRO A 426 19.28 -8.12 -11.35
N SER A 427 18.86 -8.38 -12.58
CA SER A 427 18.70 -7.35 -13.61
C SER A 427 17.71 -6.29 -13.15
N ARG A 428 18.01 -5.02 -13.45
CA ARG A 428 17.20 -3.88 -13.00
C ARG A 428 16.07 -3.53 -13.95
N GLY A 429 16.21 -3.89 -15.22
CA GLY A 429 15.16 -3.65 -16.17
C GLY A 429 15.34 -4.34 -17.51
N VAL A 430 14.24 -4.39 -18.25
CA VAL A 430 14.12 -5.02 -19.55
C VAL A 430 13.64 -4.00 -20.57
N LEU A 431 14.20 -4.01 -21.78
CA LEU A 431 13.64 -3.31 -22.92
C LEU A 431 12.95 -4.31 -23.86
N PHE A 432 11.64 -4.18 -23.97
CA PHE A 432 10.82 -4.78 -25.01
C PHE A 432 10.97 -4.01 -26.31
N TYR A 433 11.32 -4.71 -27.38
CA TYR A 433 11.34 -4.16 -28.72
C TYR A 433 10.73 -5.11 -29.74
N GLY A 434 10.16 -4.53 -30.79
CA GLY A 434 9.57 -5.28 -31.89
C GLY A 434 8.45 -4.50 -32.57
N PRO A 435 7.76 -5.09 -33.55
CA PRO A 435 6.66 -4.48 -34.26
C PRO A 435 5.53 -3.97 -33.33
N PRO A 436 4.82 -2.90 -33.73
CA PRO A 436 3.64 -2.43 -33.01
C PRO A 436 2.54 -3.49 -32.97
N GLY A 437 1.68 -3.45 -31.96
CA GLY A 437 0.52 -4.34 -31.89
C GLY A 437 0.81 -5.81 -31.55
N CYS A 438 2.02 -6.14 -31.10
CA CYS A 438 2.40 -7.52 -30.74
C CYS A 438 2.35 -7.82 -29.22
N GLY A 439 1.60 -7.01 -28.46
CA GLY A 439 1.32 -7.31 -27.05
C GLY A 439 2.42 -6.92 -26.05
N LYS A 440 3.34 -5.99 -26.39
CA LYS A 440 4.38 -5.50 -25.45
C LYS A 440 3.79 -4.96 -24.13
N THR A 441 2.77 -4.11 -24.24
CA THR A 441 2.04 -3.55 -23.09
C THR A 441 1.26 -4.63 -22.33
N LEU A 442 0.65 -5.60 -23.04
CA LEU A 442 -0.07 -6.71 -22.41
C LEU A 442 0.88 -7.63 -21.62
N LEU A 443 2.06 -7.94 -22.18
CA LEU A 443 3.10 -8.73 -21.50
C LEU A 443 3.58 -8.04 -20.22
N ALA A 444 3.78 -6.72 -20.26
CA ALA A 444 4.17 -5.95 -19.08
C ALA A 444 3.09 -5.98 -17.98
N LYS A 445 1.80 -5.92 -18.36
CA LYS A 445 0.68 -6.07 -17.42
C LYS A 445 0.59 -7.49 -16.85
N ALA A 446 0.75 -8.52 -17.67
CA ALA A 446 0.69 -9.91 -17.22
C ALA A 446 1.81 -10.27 -16.23
N ILE A 447 3.06 -9.86 -16.50
CA ILE A 447 4.17 -10.14 -15.56
C ILE A 447 3.98 -9.42 -14.23
N ALA A 448 3.43 -8.20 -14.24
CA ALA A 448 3.14 -7.45 -13.04
C ALA A 448 2.02 -8.11 -12.21
N ASN A 449 0.98 -8.64 -12.85
CA ASN A 449 -0.10 -9.36 -12.16
C ASN A 449 0.42 -10.67 -11.54
N GLU A 450 1.26 -11.40 -12.26
CA GLU A 450 1.84 -12.67 -11.80
C GLU A 450 2.79 -12.48 -10.63
N CYS A 451 3.55 -11.37 -10.62
CA CYS A 451 4.37 -10.99 -9.47
C CYS A 451 3.56 -10.35 -8.32
N GLN A 452 2.23 -10.21 -8.47
CA GLN A 452 1.35 -9.48 -7.54
C GLN A 452 1.92 -8.09 -7.19
N ALA A 453 2.46 -7.41 -8.20
CA ALA A 453 3.14 -6.14 -8.09
C ALA A 453 2.26 -5.00 -8.63
N ASN A 454 2.40 -3.82 -8.04
CA ASN A 454 1.79 -2.60 -8.55
C ASN A 454 2.31 -2.29 -9.96
N PHE A 455 1.46 -1.80 -10.86
CA PHE A 455 1.86 -1.48 -12.23
C PHE A 455 1.72 0.01 -12.50
N ILE A 456 2.83 0.69 -12.78
CA ILE A 456 2.84 2.10 -13.15
C ILE A 456 3.17 2.20 -14.62
N SER A 457 2.18 2.56 -15.44
CA SER A 457 2.36 2.77 -16.88
C SER A 457 2.50 4.24 -17.20
N ILE A 458 3.55 4.59 -17.92
CA ILE A 458 3.77 5.96 -18.42
C ILE A 458 4.02 5.87 -19.91
N LYS A 459 3.27 6.66 -20.67
CA LYS A 459 3.54 6.81 -22.11
C LYS A 459 4.58 7.89 -22.31
N GLY A 460 5.52 7.70 -23.23
CA GLY A 460 6.57 8.69 -23.48
C GLY A 460 6.08 10.13 -23.72
N PRO A 461 4.98 10.38 -24.46
CA PRO A 461 4.38 11.71 -24.57
C PRO A 461 3.90 12.32 -23.25
N GLU A 462 3.49 11.51 -22.27
CA GLU A 462 3.03 12.01 -20.96
C GLU A 462 4.19 12.66 -20.19
N LEU A 463 5.39 12.10 -20.29
CA LEU A 463 6.62 12.69 -19.75
C LEU A 463 6.98 14.04 -20.42
N LEU A 464 6.53 14.24 -21.67
CA LEU A 464 6.66 15.51 -22.40
C LEU A 464 5.50 16.48 -22.15
N THR A 465 4.31 16.03 -21.73
CA THR A 465 3.21 16.95 -21.36
C THR A 465 3.38 17.54 -19.96
N MET A 466 4.07 16.81 -19.08
CA MET A 466 4.56 17.27 -17.77
C MET A 466 5.58 18.44 -17.86
N TRP A 467 5.83 18.96 -19.06
CA TRP A 467 6.99 19.78 -19.44
C TRP A 467 6.75 21.29 -19.44
N PHE A 468 5.50 21.77 -19.37
CA PHE A 468 5.25 23.19 -19.10
C PHE A 468 5.35 23.48 -17.59
N GLY A 469 6.53 23.29 -16.98
CA GLY A 469 6.76 23.72 -15.60
C GLY A 469 7.99 23.16 -14.87
N GLU A 470 8.10 21.84 -14.66
CA GLU A 470 9.12 21.25 -13.76
C GLU A 470 9.43 19.76 -14.10
N SER A 471 9.89 19.44 -15.31
CA SER A 471 9.97 18.04 -15.80
C SER A 471 10.93 17.11 -15.03
N GLU A 472 12.06 17.60 -14.51
CA GLU A 472 13.00 16.77 -13.73
C GLU A 472 12.45 16.37 -12.36
N ALA A 473 11.66 17.26 -11.74
CA ALA A 473 11.00 16.97 -10.47
C ALA A 473 9.95 15.87 -10.64
N ASN A 474 9.18 15.93 -11.73
CA ASN A 474 8.15 14.94 -12.02
C ASN A 474 8.72 13.53 -12.27
N VAL A 475 9.86 13.40 -12.97
CA VAL A 475 10.55 12.11 -13.13
C VAL A 475 11.03 11.59 -11.77
N ARG A 476 11.58 12.44 -10.91
CA ARG A 476 12.00 12.04 -9.56
C ARG A 476 10.80 11.58 -8.71
N ASP A 477 9.73 12.35 -8.72
CA ASP A 477 8.51 12.05 -7.97
C ASP A 477 7.87 10.74 -8.46
N LEU A 478 7.94 10.46 -9.77
CA LEU A 478 7.49 9.19 -10.34
C LEU A 478 8.30 7.99 -9.78
N PHE A 479 9.63 8.08 -9.79
CA PHE A 479 10.47 7.03 -9.22
C PHE A 479 10.33 6.94 -7.70
N ASP A 480 10.10 8.05 -7.00
CA ASP A 480 9.75 8.05 -5.57
C ASP A 480 8.47 7.26 -5.32
N LYS A 481 7.42 7.50 -6.11
CA LYS A 481 6.14 6.80 -6.01
C LYS A 481 6.25 5.32 -6.32
N ALA A 482 7.01 4.95 -7.37
CA ALA A 482 7.30 3.55 -7.66
C ALA A 482 8.02 2.87 -6.48
N ARG A 483 8.95 3.58 -5.82
CA ARG A 483 9.65 3.09 -4.62
C ARG A 483 8.76 2.99 -3.37
N GLN A 484 7.76 3.84 -3.23
CA GLN A 484 6.77 3.79 -2.15
C GLN A 484 5.73 2.69 -2.38
N SER A 485 5.49 2.33 -3.63
CA SER A 485 4.53 1.30 -4.06
C SER A 485 5.19 -0.06 -4.31
N ALA A 486 6.43 -0.27 -3.83
CA ALA A 486 7.13 -1.54 -4.02
C ALA A 486 6.41 -2.69 -3.26
N PRO A 487 6.26 -3.89 -3.86
CA PRO A 487 6.76 -4.33 -5.16
C PRO A 487 6.02 -3.67 -6.34
N CYS A 488 6.78 -3.13 -7.30
CA CYS A 488 6.23 -2.32 -8.40
C CYS A 488 6.96 -2.57 -9.71
N VAL A 489 6.20 -2.71 -10.79
CA VAL A 489 6.69 -2.69 -12.17
C VAL A 489 6.46 -1.28 -12.75
N LEU A 490 7.54 -0.61 -13.13
CA LEU A 490 7.53 0.71 -13.77
C LEU A 490 7.66 0.52 -15.29
N PHE A 491 6.56 0.66 -16.00
CA PHE A 491 6.46 0.46 -17.44
C PHE A 491 6.50 1.78 -18.20
N PHE A 492 7.51 1.95 -19.05
CA PHE A 492 7.64 3.07 -19.97
C PHE A 492 7.24 2.60 -21.37
N ASP A 493 6.06 3.00 -21.84
CA ASP A 493 5.62 2.74 -23.22
C ASP A 493 6.10 3.86 -24.16
N GLU A 494 6.31 3.53 -25.43
CA GLU A 494 6.78 4.47 -26.47
C GLU A 494 8.02 5.26 -26.04
N LEU A 495 9.02 4.57 -25.46
CA LEU A 495 10.29 5.20 -25.05
C LEU A 495 10.99 5.93 -26.20
N ASP A 496 10.76 5.49 -27.43
CA ASP A 496 11.26 6.13 -28.65
C ASP A 496 10.77 7.57 -28.87
N SER A 497 9.74 8.02 -28.15
CA SER A 497 9.29 9.42 -28.18
C SER A 497 10.14 10.38 -27.34
N ILE A 498 10.83 9.87 -26.30
CA ILE A 498 11.61 10.69 -25.34
C ILE A 498 13.10 10.36 -25.32
N ALA A 499 13.46 9.11 -25.65
CA ALA A 499 14.80 8.58 -25.51
C ALA A 499 15.54 8.52 -26.85
N ILE A 500 15.34 9.53 -27.70
CA ILE A 500 15.98 9.59 -29.02
C ILE A 500 17.48 9.90 -28.85
N GLN A 501 18.31 9.26 -29.66
CA GLN A 501 19.76 9.45 -29.67
C GLN A 501 20.15 10.94 -29.81
N ARG A 502 21.02 11.39 -28.91
CA ARG A 502 21.48 12.78 -28.81
C ARG A 502 22.08 13.27 -30.13
N GLY A 503 21.66 14.44 -30.59
CA GLY A 503 22.25 15.12 -31.75
C GLY A 503 21.63 14.82 -33.12
N ASN A 504 20.55 14.02 -33.19
CA ASN A 504 19.85 13.76 -34.46
C ASN A 504 18.78 14.82 -34.82
N SER A 505 18.53 15.78 -33.93
CA SER A 505 17.59 16.89 -34.15
C SER A 505 18.34 18.15 -34.60
N ILE A 506 18.12 18.58 -35.85
CA ILE A 506 18.63 19.84 -36.39
C ILE A 506 17.83 20.99 -35.73
N GLY A 507 18.33 21.53 -34.62
CA GLY A 507 17.80 22.73 -33.96
C GLY A 507 17.83 22.70 -32.43
N ASP A 508 17.81 23.89 -31.82
CA ASP A 508 17.88 24.20 -30.37
C ASP A 508 16.73 23.63 -29.50
N ALA A 509 15.87 22.77 -30.06
CA ALA A 509 14.73 22.14 -29.38
C ALA A 509 15.11 20.88 -28.58
N GLY A 510 16.35 20.40 -28.67
CA GLY A 510 16.81 19.13 -28.04
C GLY A 510 17.06 19.17 -26.53
N GLY A 511 17.29 20.35 -25.93
CA GLY A 511 17.80 20.46 -24.56
C GLY A 511 16.86 19.98 -23.45
N ALA A 512 15.62 19.61 -23.77
CA ALA A 512 14.61 19.27 -22.79
C ALA A 512 14.32 17.78 -22.69
N ALA A 513 14.21 17.10 -23.84
CA ALA A 513 14.23 15.65 -23.90
C ALA A 513 15.55 15.12 -23.30
N ASP A 514 16.67 15.77 -23.59
CA ASP A 514 17.98 15.44 -23.03
C ASP A 514 18.02 15.56 -21.50
N ARG A 515 17.38 16.58 -20.92
CA ARG A 515 17.30 16.77 -19.46
C ARG A 515 16.44 15.70 -18.79
N VAL A 516 15.28 15.38 -19.37
CA VAL A 516 14.40 14.30 -18.89
C VAL A 516 15.12 12.95 -18.99
N LEU A 517 15.80 12.68 -20.09
CA LEU A 517 16.59 11.47 -20.27
C LEU A 517 17.71 11.38 -19.22
N ASN A 518 18.48 12.45 -18.99
CA ASN A 518 19.52 12.46 -17.96
C ASN A 518 18.95 12.22 -16.55
N GLN A 519 17.78 12.79 -16.24
CA GLN A 519 17.13 12.54 -14.96
C GLN A 519 16.66 11.09 -14.85
N LEU A 520 16.06 10.53 -15.91
CA LEU A 520 15.66 9.12 -15.96
C LEU A 520 16.86 8.20 -15.74
N LEU A 521 17.99 8.46 -16.41
CA LEU A 521 19.24 7.71 -16.19
C LEU A 521 19.73 7.80 -14.73
N THR A 522 19.65 8.99 -14.14
CA THR A 522 20.05 9.21 -12.74
C THR A 522 19.17 8.43 -11.76
N GLU A 523 17.85 8.41 -12.00
CA GLU A 523 16.93 7.65 -11.15
C GLU A 523 17.11 6.14 -11.33
N MET A 524 17.33 5.66 -12.56
CA MET A 524 17.62 4.24 -12.83
C MET A 524 18.89 3.77 -12.11
N ASP A 525 19.98 4.54 -12.18
CA ASP A 525 21.23 4.23 -11.48
C ASP A 525 21.08 4.36 -9.95
N GLY A 526 20.18 5.24 -9.49
CA GLY A 526 19.87 5.49 -8.09
C GLY A 526 18.99 4.42 -7.42
N LEU A 527 18.43 3.48 -8.18
CA LEU A 527 17.65 2.37 -7.62
C LEU A 527 18.56 1.43 -6.83
N SER A 528 18.38 1.39 -5.51
CA SER A 528 19.08 0.43 -4.65
C SER A 528 18.59 -1.01 -4.90
N ALA A 529 19.50 -1.99 -4.84
CA ALA A 529 19.19 -3.42 -5.08
C ALA A 529 18.18 -4.01 -4.09
N LYS A 530 17.95 -3.33 -2.95
CA LYS A 530 17.05 -3.78 -1.89
C LYS A 530 15.58 -3.43 -2.11
N LYS A 531 15.26 -2.47 -3.00
CA LYS A 531 13.87 -2.11 -3.31
C LYS A 531 13.42 -2.86 -4.57
N THR A 532 12.32 -3.61 -4.47
CA THR A 532 11.73 -4.44 -5.54
C THR A 532 10.98 -3.60 -6.57
N VAL A 533 11.66 -2.62 -7.16
CA VAL A 533 11.15 -1.86 -8.31
C VAL A 533 11.82 -2.39 -9.57
N PHE A 534 11.02 -2.90 -10.50
CA PHE A 534 11.48 -3.46 -11.76
C PHE A 534 11.08 -2.53 -12.91
N ILE A 535 12.02 -2.20 -13.80
CA ILE A 535 11.74 -1.28 -14.91
C ILE A 535 11.53 -2.05 -16.21
N ILE A 536 10.44 -1.77 -16.92
CA ILE A 536 10.21 -2.31 -18.26
C ILE A 536 10.06 -1.13 -19.22
N GLY A 537 10.94 -1.05 -20.22
CA GLY A 537 10.77 -0.14 -21.34
C GLY A 537 10.15 -0.86 -22.53
N ALA A 538 9.29 -0.20 -23.30
CA ALA A 538 8.82 -0.68 -24.59
C ALA A 538 9.10 0.34 -25.69
N THR A 539 9.56 -0.15 -26.84
CA THR A 539 9.80 0.66 -28.03
C THR A 539 9.41 -0.08 -29.29
N ASN A 540 8.84 0.65 -30.26
CA ASN A 540 8.67 0.16 -31.62
C ASN A 540 9.88 0.47 -32.51
N ARG A 541 10.80 1.33 -32.05
CA ARG A 541 11.94 1.81 -32.83
C ARG A 541 13.22 1.73 -31.99
N PRO A 542 13.80 0.53 -31.84
CA PRO A 542 14.98 0.37 -31.02
C PRO A 542 16.24 0.98 -31.67
N ASP A 543 16.21 1.24 -32.97
CA ASP A 543 17.28 1.88 -33.77
C ASP A 543 17.59 3.32 -33.33
N ILE A 544 16.62 4.03 -32.77
CA ILE A 544 16.77 5.45 -32.38
C ILE A 544 16.96 5.66 -30.88
N ILE A 545 16.96 4.60 -30.08
CA ILE A 545 17.09 4.70 -28.61
C ILE A 545 18.52 5.09 -28.22
N ASP A 546 18.66 6.01 -27.26
CA ASP A 546 19.97 6.38 -26.70
C ASP A 546 20.66 5.14 -26.10
N PRO A 547 21.85 4.74 -26.59
CA PRO A 547 22.60 3.59 -26.09
C PRO A 547 22.95 3.66 -24.60
N ALA A 548 22.88 4.84 -23.98
CA ALA A 548 23.04 5.00 -22.54
C ALA A 548 21.98 4.22 -21.74
N LEU A 549 20.76 4.05 -22.26
CA LEU A 549 19.71 3.28 -21.57
C LEU A 549 20.00 1.77 -21.56
N LEU A 550 20.73 1.28 -22.56
CA LEU A 550 21.02 -0.15 -22.77
C LEU A 550 22.26 -0.63 -22.00
N ARG A 551 22.87 0.22 -21.17
CA ARG A 551 24.07 -0.14 -20.41
C ARG A 551 23.72 -1.08 -19.24
N PRO A 552 24.65 -1.99 -18.86
CA PRO A 552 24.49 -2.84 -17.68
C PRO A 552 24.04 -2.07 -16.44
N GLY A 553 23.04 -2.59 -15.72
CA GLY A 553 22.45 -1.94 -14.55
C GLY A 553 21.25 -1.01 -14.83
N ARG A 554 20.88 -0.82 -16.10
CA ARG A 554 19.71 -0.05 -16.55
C ARG A 554 18.70 -0.96 -17.27
N LEU A 555 18.49 -0.81 -18.57
CA LEU A 555 17.72 -1.73 -19.42
C LEU A 555 18.67 -2.70 -20.11
N ASP A 556 19.29 -3.58 -19.32
CA ASP A 556 20.38 -4.45 -19.79
C ASP A 556 19.90 -5.75 -20.45
N GLN A 557 18.66 -6.15 -20.19
CA GLN A 557 18.00 -7.24 -20.90
C GLN A 557 17.16 -6.71 -22.06
N LEU A 558 17.44 -7.20 -23.27
CA LEU A 558 16.78 -6.78 -24.51
C LEU A 558 15.95 -7.96 -25.02
N ILE A 559 14.63 -7.87 -24.90
CA ILE A 559 13.72 -8.95 -25.28
C ILE A 559 13.01 -8.55 -26.58
N PHE A 560 13.23 -9.36 -27.62
CA PHE A 560 12.56 -9.20 -28.91
C PHE A 560 11.19 -9.86 -28.90
N ILE A 561 10.16 -9.10 -29.27
CA ILE A 561 8.79 -9.59 -29.39
C ILE A 561 8.44 -9.69 -30.88
N PRO A 562 8.45 -10.89 -31.46
CA PRO A 562 8.18 -11.09 -32.89
C PRO A 562 6.69 -10.98 -33.22
N LEU A 563 6.39 -10.97 -34.52
CA LEU A 563 5.04 -11.26 -35.01
C LEU A 563 4.61 -12.68 -34.60
N PRO A 564 3.31 -12.92 -34.36
CA PRO A 564 2.81 -14.21 -33.93
C PRO A 564 2.94 -15.27 -35.05
N ASP A 565 3.47 -16.45 -34.68
CA ASP A 565 3.47 -17.64 -35.52
C ASP A 565 2.05 -18.24 -35.63
N GLU A 566 1.87 -19.28 -36.47
CA GLU A 566 0.54 -19.89 -36.69
C GLU A 566 -0.10 -20.37 -35.39
N ALA A 567 0.69 -21.01 -34.51
CA ALA A 567 0.22 -21.46 -33.20
C ALA A 567 -0.18 -20.29 -32.28
N SER A 568 0.60 -19.21 -32.27
CA SER A 568 0.26 -17.99 -31.52
C SER A 568 -1.01 -17.34 -32.06
N ARG A 569 -1.19 -17.25 -33.39
CA ARG A 569 -2.40 -16.66 -34.00
C ARG A 569 -3.66 -17.42 -33.62
N TYR A 570 -3.62 -18.76 -33.62
CA TYR A 570 -4.72 -19.59 -33.12
C TYR A 570 -5.09 -19.25 -31.68
N LYS A 571 -4.09 -19.15 -30.79
CA LYS A 571 -4.30 -18.78 -29.39
C LYS A 571 -4.82 -17.36 -29.23
N ILE A 572 -4.38 -16.41 -30.06
CA ILE A 572 -4.87 -15.03 -30.05
C ILE A 572 -6.36 -15.00 -30.42
N PHE A 573 -6.80 -15.70 -31.48
CA PHE A 573 -8.23 -15.81 -31.81
C PHE A 573 -9.04 -16.40 -30.65
N THR A 574 -8.53 -17.46 -30.03
CA THR A 574 -9.16 -18.12 -28.88
C THR A 574 -9.29 -17.19 -27.67
N SER A 575 -8.23 -16.44 -27.36
CA SER A 575 -8.22 -15.47 -26.25
C SER A 575 -9.19 -14.31 -26.51
N CYS A 576 -9.12 -13.68 -27.70
CA CYS A 576 -9.96 -12.53 -28.05
C CYS A 576 -11.45 -12.85 -28.04
N LEU A 577 -11.84 -14.07 -28.41
CA LEU A 577 -13.23 -14.50 -28.54
C LEU A 577 -13.72 -15.35 -27.36
N ARG A 578 -12.92 -15.53 -26.30
CA ARG A 578 -13.24 -16.37 -25.14
C ARG A 578 -14.58 -16.02 -24.47
N LYS A 579 -14.95 -14.75 -24.49
CA LYS A 579 -16.20 -14.22 -23.89
C LYS A 579 -17.28 -13.91 -24.94
N SER A 580 -17.09 -14.32 -26.19
CA SER A 580 -17.99 -14.01 -27.30
C SER A 580 -18.74 -15.26 -27.77
N PRO A 581 -20.02 -15.13 -28.18
CA PRO A 581 -20.79 -16.24 -28.74
C PRO A 581 -20.32 -16.52 -30.16
N VAL A 582 -19.46 -17.53 -30.34
CA VAL A 582 -18.93 -17.93 -31.65
C VAL A 582 -19.57 -19.22 -32.10
N SER A 583 -20.03 -19.26 -33.35
CA SER A 583 -20.65 -20.46 -33.93
C SER A 583 -19.64 -21.61 -34.07
N HIS A 584 -20.08 -22.84 -33.82
CA HIS A 584 -19.27 -24.05 -33.99
C HIS A 584 -18.72 -24.25 -35.42
N HIS A 585 -19.28 -23.56 -36.41
CA HIS A 585 -18.82 -23.58 -37.80
C HIS A 585 -17.59 -22.69 -38.06
N VAL A 586 -17.14 -21.90 -37.09
CA VAL A 586 -15.94 -21.07 -37.21
C VAL A 586 -14.72 -21.87 -36.78
N ASP A 587 -13.85 -22.19 -37.73
CA ASP A 587 -12.57 -22.85 -37.46
C ASP A 587 -11.43 -21.84 -37.30
N PHE A 588 -10.91 -21.74 -36.07
CA PHE A 588 -9.79 -20.86 -35.75
C PHE A 588 -8.46 -21.32 -36.36
N GLU A 589 -8.28 -22.61 -36.68
CA GLU A 589 -7.06 -23.09 -37.35
C GLU A 589 -6.97 -22.52 -38.77
N THR A 590 -8.09 -22.56 -39.50
CA THR A 590 -8.18 -21.96 -40.84
C THR A 590 -7.94 -20.45 -40.79
N LEU A 591 -8.52 -19.74 -39.82
CA LEU A 591 -8.28 -18.30 -39.64
C LEU A 591 -6.81 -17.99 -39.32
N ALA A 592 -6.15 -18.80 -38.50
CA ALA A 592 -4.74 -18.64 -38.18
C ALA A 592 -3.82 -18.83 -39.41
N LYS A 593 -4.15 -19.74 -40.32
CA LYS A 593 -3.38 -19.96 -41.56
C LYS A 593 -3.46 -18.79 -42.53
N ILE A 594 -4.65 -18.21 -42.73
CA ILE A 594 -4.85 -17.12 -43.70
C ILE A 594 -4.41 -15.74 -43.18
N THR A 595 -4.17 -15.60 -41.88
CA THR A 595 -3.73 -14.35 -41.23
C THR A 595 -2.22 -14.30 -41.01
N GLU A 596 -1.44 -14.95 -41.86
CA GLU A 596 0.02 -14.86 -41.80
C GLU A 596 0.49 -13.40 -41.86
N GLY A 597 1.44 -13.03 -41.00
CA GLY A 597 2.03 -11.69 -40.89
C GLY A 597 1.11 -10.60 -40.32
N PHE A 598 -0.04 -10.99 -39.76
CA PHE A 598 -0.87 -10.10 -38.95
C PHE A 598 -0.31 -10.02 -37.53
N SER A 599 -0.32 -8.82 -36.95
CA SER A 599 -0.01 -8.62 -35.53
C SER A 599 -1.19 -9.03 -34.64
N GLY A 600 -0.97 -9.14 -33.32
CA GLY A 600 -2.05 -9.40 -32.38
C GLY A 600 -3.15 -8.32 -32.42
N ALA A 601 -2.77 -7.06 -32.62
CA ALA A 601 -3.70 -5.95 -32.80
C ALA A 601 -4.52 -6.09 -34.10
N ASP A 602 -3.90 -6.52 -35.20
CA ASP A 602 -4.64 -6.71 -36.46
C ASP A 602 -5.67 -7.85 -36.34
N ILE A 603 -5.30 -8.96 -35.65
CA ILE A 603 -6.21 -10.07 -35.37
C ILE A 603 -7.36 -9.64 -34.46
N THR A 604 -7.05 -8.82 -33.44
CA THR A 604 -8.06 -8.25 -32.54
C THR A 604 -9.05 -7.38 -33.30
N GLU A 605 -8.56 -6.54 -34.22
CA GLU A 605 -9.40 -5.71 -35.09
C GLU A 605 -10.31 -6.55 -36.00
N ILE A 606 -9.80 -7.67 -36.55
CA ILE A 606 -10.62 -8.64 -37.31
C ILE A 606 -11.75 -9.19 -36.44
N CYS A 607 -11.44 -9.63 -35.21
CA CYS A 607 -12.44 -10.15 -34.27
C CYS A 607 -13.49 -9.10 -33.93
N GLN A 608 -13.07 -7.87 -33.59
CA GLN A 608 -14.00 -6.77 -33.28
C GLN A 608 -14.90 -6.41 -34.46
N ARG A 609 -14.38 -6.43 -35.68
CA ARG A 609 -15.19 -6.21 -36.89
C ARG A 609 -16.21 -7.33 -37.11
N ALA A 610 -15.79 -8.59 -36.95
CA ALA A 610 -16.72 -9.73 -37.03
C ALA A 610 -17.85 -9.60 -36.00
N CYS A 611 -17.54 -9.23 -34.75
CA CYS A 611 -18.54 -8.93 -33.73
C CYS A 611 -19.48 -7.79 -34.14
N LYS A 612 -18.95 -6.69 -34.69
CA LYS A 612 -19.77 -5.55 -35.16
C LYS A 612 -20.74 -5.97 -36.27
N TYR A 613 -20.32 -6.85 -37.18
CA TYR A 613 -21.21 -7.40 -38.22
C TYR A 613 -22.30 -8.30 -37.62
N ALA A 614 -21.96 -9.15 -36.65
CA ALA A 614 -22.93 -9.98 -35.95
C ALA A 614 -23.98 -9.14 -35.19
N ILE A 615 -23.54 -8.15 -34.43
CA ILE A 615 -24.42 -7.22 -33.71
C ILE A 615 -25.34 -6.47 -34.67
N ARG A 616 -24.80 -6.01 -35.81
CA ARG A 616 -25.59 -5.32 -36.82
C ARG A 616 -26.67 -6.22 -37.41
N GLU A 617 -26.34 -7.47 -37.75
CA GLU A 617 -27.30 -8.46 -38.26
C GLU A 617 -28.41 -8.73 -37.23
N ASP A 618 -28.06 -8.83 -35.95
CA ASP A 618 -29.00 -9.10 -34.87
C ASP A 618 -29.97 -7.94 -34.61
N ILE A 619 -29.45 -6.72 -34.52
CA ILE A 619 -30.28 -5.50 -34.40
C ILE A 619 -31.20 -5.33 -35.61
N GLU A 620 -30.71 -5.62 -36.83
CA GLU A 620 -31.54 -5.56 -38.04
C GLU A 620 -32.69 -6.59 -38.00
N LYS A 621 -32.47 -7.78 -37.42
CA LYS A 621 -33.53 -8.78 -37.20
C LYS A 621 -34.54 -8.35 -36.17
N ASP A 622 -34.11 -7.76 -35.06
CA ASP A 622 -35.03 -7.27 -34.02
C ASP A 622 -35.91 -6.14 -34.54
N ILE A 623 -35.34 -5.18 -35.28
CA ILE A 623 -36.11 -4.11 -35.95
C ILE A 623 -37.11 -4.69 -36.95
N PHE A 624 -36.75 -5.76 -37.66
CA PHE A 624 -37.64 -6.43 -38.60
C PHE A 624 -38.78 -7.15 -37.87
N ARG A 625 -38.49 -7.85 -36.76
CA ARG A 625 -39.48 -8.49 -35.88
C ARG A 625 -40.47 -7.48 -35.29
N GLU A 626 -39.98 -6.33 -34.82
CA GLU A 626 -40.84 -5.24 -34.32
C GLU A 626 -41.78 -4.68 -35.41
N LYS A 627 -41.33 -4.63 -36.67
CA LYS A 627 -42.17 -4.18 -37.80
C LYS A 627 -43.19 -5.24 -38.24
N ASP A 628 -42.84 -6.52 -38.14
CA ASP A 628 -43.72 -7.64 -38.50
C ASP A 628 -44.74 -8.03 -37.41
N MET A 629 -44.56 -7.60 -36.15
CA MET A 629 -45.57 -7.76 -35.07
C MET A 629 -46.94 -7.10 -35.37
N ASN A 630 -47.09 -6.35 -36.47
CA ASN A 630 -48.39 -5.92 -36.99
C ASN A 630 -49.12 -6.98 -37.85
N ARG A 631 -48.62 -8.21 -37.96
CA ARG A 631 -49.34 -9.38 -38.53
C ARG A 631 -49.25 -10.59 -37.59
N PRO A 632 -50.38 -11.22 -37.22
CA PRO A 632 -50.38 -12.34 -36.29
C PRO A 632 -50.19 -13.65 -37.05
N SER A 633 -48.96 -14.12 -37.18
CA SER A 633 -48.65 -15.55 -37.32
C SER A 633 -47.15 -15.79 -37.52
N ILE A 634 -46.47 -16.26 -36.48
CA ILE A 634 -45.75 -17.54 -36.38
C ILE A 634 -44.90 -17.45 -35.10
N GLU A 635 -45.18 -18.35 -34.15
CA GLU A 635 -44.28 -18.66 -33.03
C GLU A 635 -43.06 -19.37 -33.61
N GLU A 636 -41.99 -18.64 -33.92
CA GLU A 636 -40.66 -19.18 -34.16
C GLU A 636 -39.77 -18.84 -32.96
N ASP A 637 -39.02 -19.84 -32.50
CA ASP A 637 -38.25 -19.90 -31.26
C ASP A 637 -37.51 -18.58 -30.94
N ALA A 638 -38.03 -17.85 -29.96
CA ALA A 638 -37.55 -16.53 -29.54
C ALA A 638 -36.22 -16.56 -28.75
N ASN A 639 -35.38 -17.59 -28.94
CA ASN A 639 -34.20 -17.81 -28.08
C ASN A 639 -32.98 -18.43 -28.79
N GLU A 640 -32.84 -18.30 -30.12
CA GLU A 640 -31.53 -18.51 -30.74
C GLU A 640 -30.61 -17.34 -30.36
N ALA A 641 -29.62 -17.61 -29.52
CA ALA A 641 -28.60 -16.64 -29.15
C ALA A 641 -27.87 -16.15 -30.40
N ALA A 642 -27.67 -14.84 -30.52
CA ALA A 642 -26.94 -14.25 -31.63
C ALA A 642 -25.47 -14.73 -31.62
N GLU A 643 -25.11 -15.54 -32.61
CA GLU A 643 -23.76 -16.09 -32.78
C GLU A 643 -22.98 -15.38 -33.88
N ILE A 644 -21.67 -15.24 -33.68
CA ILE A 644 -20.72 -14.78 -34.69
C ILE A 644 -20.44 -15.93 -35.67
N LYS A 645 -20.75 -15.70 -36.94
CA LYS A 645 -20.66 -16.69 -38.04
C LYS A 645 -19.41 -16.50 -38.87
N LEU A 646 -19.04 -17.54 -39.63
CA LEU A 646 -17.91 -17.49 -40.56
C LEU A 646 -18.05 -16.37 -41.61
N SER A 647 -19.28 -16.07 -42.05
CA SER A 647 -19.56 -14.97 -42.99
C SER A 647 -19.11 -13.60 -42.46
N HIS A 648 -19.25 -13.36 -41.15
CA HIS A 648 -18.80 -12.11 -40.51
C HIS A 648 -17.27 -11.98 -40.55
N PHE A 649 -16.54 -13.08 -40.34
CA PHE A 649 -15.07 -13.10 -40.46
C PHE A 649 -14.60 -12.90 -41.90
N VAL A 650 -15.28 -13.52 -42.88
CA VAL A 650 -14.97 -13.32 -44.30
C VAL A 650 -15.13 -11.85 -44.69
N GLU A 651 -16.19 -11.19 -44.22
CA GLU A 651 -16.40 -9.76 -44.49
C GLU A 651 -15.36 -8.90 -43.77
N ALA A 652 -15.02 -9.22 -42.52
CA ALA A 652 -13.98 -8.52 -41.77
C ALA A 652 -12.60 -8.60 -42.44
N LEU A 653 -12.25 -9.78 -42.99
CA LEU A 653 -10.98 -10.03 -43.66
C LEU A 653 -10.80 -9.23 -44.95
N LYS A 654 -11.89 -8.91 -45.68
CA LYS A 654 -11.81 -8.08 -46.90
C LYS A 654 -11.22 -6.70 -46.65
N PHE A 655 -11.45 -6.15 -45.47
CA PHE A 655 -10.99 -4.82 -45.07
C PHE A 655 -9.78 -4.87 -44.13
N ALA A 656 -9.30 -6.06 -43.80
CA ALA A 656 -8.18 -6.23 -42.89
C ALA A 656 -6.88 -5.84 -43.61
N ARG A 657 -6.05 -5.04 -42.94
CA ARG A 657 -4.74 -4.62 -43.45
C ARG A 657 -3.67 -5.14 -42.51
N ARG A 658 -2.58 -5.65 -43.07
CA ARG A 658 -1.35 -5.90 -42.32
C ARG A 658 -0.76 -4.55 -41.89
N SER A 659 -0.60 -4.34 -40.60
CA SER A 659 0.01 -3.10 -40.07
C SER A 659 1.53 -3.10 -40.18
N VAL A 660 2.16 -4.28 -40.25
CA VAL A 660 3.61 -4.45 -40.31
C VAL A 660 4.02 -4.92 -41.70
N SER A 661 4.95 -4.21 -42.33
CA SER A 661 5.50 -4.60 -43.63
C SER A 661 6.69 -5.56 -43.47
N ASP A 662 6.95 -6.38 -44.50
CA ASP A 662 8.11 -7.28 -44.51
C ASP A 662 9.45 -6.50 -44.42
N ALA A 663 9.48 -5.26 -44.94
CA ALA A 663 10.62 -4.37 -44.84
C ALA A 663 10.89 -3.91 -43.39
N ASP A 664 9.84 -3.64 -42.63
CA ASP A 664 9.97 -3.29 -41.21
C ASP A 664 10.44 -4.49 -40.39
N MET A 665 9.96 -5.69 -40.71
CA MET A 665 10.41 -6.93 -40.08
C MET A 665 11.90 -7.20 -40.28
N LEU A 666 12.41 -6.97 -41.49
CA LEU A 666 13.85 -7.11 -41.76
C LEU A 666 14.70 -6.19 -40.87
N ARG A 667 14.26 -4.95 -40.63
CA ARG A 667 14.96 -4.00 -39.75
C ARG A 667 15.05 -4.53 -38.31
N TYR A 668 13.96 -5.09 -37.77
CA TYR A 668 13.98 -5.66 -36.43
C TYR A 668 14.90 -6.89 -36.32
N ILE A 669 14.92 -7.75 -37.34
CA ILE A 669 15.78 -8.94 -37.38
C ILE A 669 17.25 -8.54 -37.50
N GLU A 670 17.58 -7.55 -38.33
CA GLU A 670 18.94 -7.01 -38.45
C GLU A 670 19.42 -6.35 -37.17
N PHE A 671 18.54 -5.61 -36.49
CA PHE A 671 18.82 -5.03 -35.18
C PHE A 671 19.05 -6.12 -34.11
N ALA A 672 18.22 -7.17 -34.08
CA ALA A 672 18.40 -8.29 -33.16
C ALA A 672 19.72 -9.04 -33.42
N LYS A 673 20.08 -9.23 -34.70
CA LYS A 673 21.36 -9.86 -35.09
C LYS A 673 22.56 -9.03 -34.69
N THR A 674 22.57 -7.73 -34.99
CA THR A 674 23.70 -6.84 -34.61
C THR A 674 23.92 -6.81 -33.09
N LEU A 675 22.85 -6.83 -32.31
CA LEU A 675 22.94 -6.95 -30.84
C LEU A 675 23.47 -8.32 -30.40
N GLN A 676 23.00 -9.41 -31.00
CA GLN A 676 23.51 -10.75 -30.70
C GLN A 676 24.98 -10.91 -31.09
N ASP A 677 25.39 -10.37 -32.24
CA ASP A 677 26.78 -10.39 -32.72
C ASP A 677 27.70 -9.59 -31.79
N SER A 678 27.24 -8.43 -31.29
CA SER A 678 27.98 -7.64 -30.30
C SER A 678 28.23 -8.40 -28.98
N ARG A 679 27.32 -9.29 -28.59
CA ARG A 679 27.47 -10.19 -27.42
C ARG A 679 28.28 -11.45 -27.76
N SER A 680 28.14 -11.98 -28.98
CA SER A 680 28.77 -13.22 -29.47
C SER A 680 30.27 -13.08 -29.74
N ILE A 681 30.75 -11.89 -30.11
CA ILE A 681 32.20 -11.63 -30.29
C ILE A 681 33.01 -11.99 -29.03
N TYR A 682 32.41 -11.89 -27.84
CA TYR A 682 33.04 -12.32 -26.59
C TYR A 682 32.91 -13.82 -26.32
N SER A 683 31.80 -14.48 -26.68
CA SER A 683 31.63 -15.93 -26.48
C SER A 683 32.51 -16.74 -27.43
N THR A 684 32.72 -16.27 -28.66
CA THR A 684 33.64 -16.91 -29.61
C THR A 684 35.09 -16.77 -29.14
N LYS A 685 35.50 -15.60 -28.65
CA LYS A 685 36.83 -15.40 -28.04
C LYS A 685 37.03 -16.22 -26.75
N LEU A 686 35.98 -16.39 -25.94
CA LEU A 686 36.05 -17.19 -24.71
C LEU A 686 36.12 -18.69 -25.03
N SER A 687 35.36 -19.17 -26.01
CA SER A 687 35.41 -20.56 -26.46
C SER A 687 36.73 -20.89 -27.16
N GLU A 688 37.30 -19.98 -27.94
CA GLU A 688 38.65 -20.09 -28.48
C GLU A 688 39.72 -20.11 -27.37
N ALA A 689 39.62 -19.23 -26.37
CA ALA A 689 40.55 -19.19 -25.24
C ALA A 689 40.44 -20.43 -24.33
N VAL A 690 39.23 -20.97 -24.12
CA VAL A 690 39.00 -22.20 -23.35
C VAL A 690 39.51 -23.42 -24.14
N MET A 691 39.33 -23.45 -25.46
CA MET A 691 39.88 -24.49 -26.35
C MET A 691 41.42 -24.44 -26.45
N GLU A 692 42.03 -23.25 -26.45
CA GLU A 692 43.49 -23.09 -26.36
C GLU A 692 44.02 -23.47 -24.97
N GLY A 693 43.32 -23.10 -23.90
CA GLY A 693 43.65 -23.48 -22.52
C GLY A 693 43.62 -25.00 -22.29
N LEU A 694 42.62 -25.70 -22.84
CA LEU A 694 42.51 -27.16 -22.80
C LEU A 694 43.64 -27.85 -23.59
N LYS A 695 44.07 -27.30 -24.74
CA LYS A 695 45.22 -27.83 -25.49
C LYS A 695 46.56 -27.63 -24.76
N SER A 696 46.69 -26.59 -23.95
CA SER A 696 47.91 -26.31 -23.19
C SER A 696 48.08 -27.17 -21.93
N THR A 697 47.01 -27.82 -21.45
CA THR A 697 47.01 -28.63 -20.22
C THR A 697 47.26 -30.12 -20.46
N GLU A 698 47.18 -30.61 -21.70
CA GLU A 698 47.45 -32.01 -22.07
C GLU A 698 48.95 -32.38 -22.19
N SER A 699 49.88 -31.47 -21.89
CA SER A 699 51.33 -31.71 -22.10
C SER A 699 52.24 -31.38 -20.91
N LYS A 700 51.78 -31.58 -19.68
CA LYS A 700 52.70 -31.64 -18.51
C LYS A 700 52.55 -32.98 -17.78
N PRO A 701 53.58 -33.84 -17.76
CA PRO A 701 53.57 -35.02 -16.91
C PRO A 701 53.53 -34.56 -15.44
N LEU A 702 52.67 -35.19 -14.63
CA LEU A 702 52.61 -34.97 -13.19
C LEU A 702 53.99 -35.21 -12.58
N ALA A 703 54.48 -34.24 -11.78
CA ALA A 703 55.67 -34.41 -10.97
C ALA A 703 55.46 -35.52 -9.91
N SER A 704 56.52 -36.28 -9.64
CA SER A 704 56.56 -37.39 -8.68
C SER A 704 56.40 -36.93 -7.22
N PRO A 705 56.02 -37.83 -6.29
CA PRO A 705 55.51 -37.49 -4.96
C PRO A 705 56.55 -37.06 -3.91
N ASP A 706 57.72 -36.53 -4.30
CA ASP A 706 58.82 -36.23 -3.37
C ASP A 706 59.07 -34.72 -3.13
N ASP A 707 58.31 -33.82 -3.77
CA ASP A 707 58.56 -32.36 -3.70
C ASP A 707 57.70 -31.60 -2.67
N CYS A 708 57.14 -32.27 -1.64
CA CYS A 708 56.37 -31.61 -0.58
C CYS A 708 56.99 -31.80 0.81
N SER A 709 58.22 -31.34 0.97
CA SER A 709 58.79 -31.06 2.29
C SER A 709 59.31 -29.62 2.36
N GLY A 710 58.50 -28.75 2.96
CA GLY A 710 58.90 -27.39 3.31
C GLY A 710 57.79 -26.42 3.00
N LEU A 711 56.93 -26.18 4.00
CA LEU A 711 56.19 -24.93 4.25
C LEU A 711 55.28 -25.17 5.47
N TYR A 712 55.90 -25.40 6.62
CA TYR A 712 55.38 -24.96 7.90
C TYR A 712 56.37 -23.90 8.38
N ASP A 713 55.99 -22.64 8.20
CA ASP A 713 56.32 -21.48 9.04
C ASP A 713 55.37 -20.33 8.69
#